data_AF-A0A7V8WR42-F1
#
_entry.id   AF-A0A7V8WR42-F1
#
_cell.length_a   1.000
_cell.length_b   1.000
_cell.length_c   1.000
_cell.angle_alpha   90.00
_cell.angle_beta   90.00
_cell.angle_gamma   90.00
#
_symmetry.space_group_name_H-M   'P 1'
#
loop_
_entity.id
_entity.type
_entity.pdbx_description
1 polymer ?
#
loop_
_entity_poly.entity_id
_entity_poly.type
_entity_poly.pdbx_seq_one_letter_code
_entity_poly.pdbx_strand_id
1 'polypeptide(L)'
;SYVWPTAAPDGTPDAAGNALGADYPTGPLSGQWIAPSMYNVIRKADGKDYHVAIVPDRECVVNRGDYSPRGGSNARGIWSPYGPTHDRLAYPLLKVAGAQQPIAWEAAIEIMAATIGYAKEQWGGPAMAIRFYAYQYYENTYPITKFYFGSIGTPNGAIHNRASMGGETTALSDIGLETWGAAYDDGMKAQTVVAWGANLYECQDVYFAEHIVPGGAPLVTVDPRRTFTATYGETVGGVHLQLVPGTDVVLAGAIARHILEQGWEDRAFVATTATAADITQEEVWRRKNWAVSFEDYRTYILGMDAYALGNAARITGVPAEKIQKAAELIAKPNGDGTPRKTLITFEKGATWSINYETIGSIGNLALLTGSVGAEGRGITRAGGHQEGYAGAADYPMDAATDTFEGNKIPNYIDQHIADGEVKIYHVVGANPLGMTNSAQWARETILAKQAAHPGPETTDTAAVIANFKERMDTDGLLLFAQDIFPNLTTRTADLVLPAATWGEMPGHRWNGERRLRLSDRFMDPPGEAKPDWWIVAQVAKKMGLDGFDWQDENEIFEATAGLPTDYDVTALRGQLQDESENHTSHEAVVIAARLKGTTAHQVMRELGTNGVQLPARLDADGNVVGTPRIHTNGKFDSVSGKAMFLRVGWDTAEAIWERLKPDTAAGEFWLINGRIEEIWQTMYTDLRKPEVMERWPSNIVEVNPDDAVTLGLANGDSVSL
;
A
#
# COMPACT_ATOMS: atom_id res chain seq x y z
N SER A 1 3.49 18.22 -14.60
CA SER A 1 2.70 19.42 -14.24
C SER A 1 3.25 20.62 -14.98
N TYR A 2 2.38 21.50 -15.48
CA TYR A 2 2.75 22.80 -16.05
C TYR A 2 2.43 23.89 -15.04
N VAL A 3 3.36 24.84 -14.83
CA VAL A 3 3.20 25.94 -13.88
C VAL A 3 3.66 27.24 -14.55
N TRP A 4 2.80 28.26 -14.58
CA TRP A 4 3.13 29.57 -15.18
C TRP A 4 2.53 30.72 -14.37
N PRO A 5 3.17 31.90 -14.34
CA PRO A 5 2.66 33.05 -13.57
C PRO A 5 1.31 33.53 -14.10
N THR A 6 0.39 33.91 -13.21
CA THR A 6 -0.91 34.48 -13.63
C THR A 6 -0.81 35.86 -14.28
N ALA A 7 0.33 36.53 -14.10
CA ALA A 7 0.63 37.80 -14.75
C ALA A 7 1.23 37.62 -16.17
N ALA A 8 1.60 36.41 -16.56
CA ALA A 8 2.08 36.12 -17.91
C ALA A 8 0.89 35.89 -18.86
N PRO A 9 1.01 36.20 -20.16
CA PRO A 9 -0.02 35.85 -21.13
C PRO A 9 -0.19 34.33 -21.21
N ASP A 10 -1.43 33.88 -21.40
CA ASP A 10 -1.72 32.47 -21.69
C ASP A 10 -1.17 32.08 -23.07
N GLY A 11 -0.99 30.76 -23.27
CA GLY A 11 -0.62 30.20 -24.57
C GLY A 11 -1.71 30.42 -25.63
N THR A 12 -1.33 30.34 -26.90
CA THR A 12 -2.27 30.50 -28.02
C THR A 12 -2.86 29.15 -28.46
N PRO A 13 -4.03 29.15 -29.15
CA PRO A 13 -4.66 27.92 -29.62
C PRO A 13 -3.87 27.11 -30.65
N ASP A 14 -2.90 27.70 -31.35
CA ASP A 14 -2.06 26.97 -32.31
C ASP A 14 -0.96 26.17 -31.61
N ALA A 15 -0.60 25.02 -32.19
CA ALA A 15 0.36 24.08 -31.61
C ALA A 15 1.72 24.71 -31.26
N ALA A 16 2.16 25.74 -31.99
CA ALA A 16 3.44 26.39 -31.74
C ALA A 16 3.42 27.32 -30.52
N GLY A 17 2.24 27.79 -30.10
CA GLY A 17 2.10 28.73 -29.00
C GLY A 17 1.53 28.17 -27.70
N ASN A 18 1.41 26.84 -27.56
CA ASN A 18 1.05 26.21 -26.29
C ASN A 18 1.95 25.03 -25.91
N ALA A 19 2.05 24.78 -24.60
CA ALA A 19 2.94 23.76 -24.05
C ALA A 19 2.50 22.30 -24.28
N LEU A 20 1.27 22.08 -24.77
CA LEU A 20 0.76 20.77 -25.14
C LEU A 20 1.02 20.41 -26.61
N GLY A 21 1.51 21.37 -27.41
CA GLY A 21 1.83 21.15 -28.82
C GLY A 21 0.62 20.76 -29.66
N ALA A 22 -0.57 21.27 -29.33
CA ALA A 22 -1.84 20.88 -29.94
C ALA A 22 -2.55 22.07 -30.60
N ASP A 23 -3.22 21.84 -31.73
CA ASP A 23 -4.11 22.82 -32.36
C ASP A 23 -5.51 22.72 -31.74
N TYR A 24 -5.97 23.80 -31.10
CA TYR A 24 -7.28 23.87 -30.46
C TYR A 24 -8.34 24.49 -31.39
N PRO A 25 -9.57 23.94 -31.44
CA PRO A 25 -10.05 22.79 -30.65
C PRO A 25 -9.48 21.45 -31.15
N THR A 26 -9.20 20.55 -30.21
CA THR A 26 -8.72 19.20 -30.51
C THR A 26 -9.90 18.25 -30.78
N GLY A 27 -9.63 17.12 -31.44
CA GLY A 27 -10.66 16.11 -31.72
C GLY A 27 -11.19 15.40 -30.47
N PRO A 28 -12.37 14.74 -30.55
CA PRO A 28 -12.88 13.88 -29.48
C PRO A 28 -11.86 12.79 -29.15
N LEU A 29 -11.71 12.46 -27.87
CA LEU A 29 -10.75 11.45 -27.38
C LEU A 29 -9.29 11.71 -27.80
N SER A 30 -8.96 12.94 -28.22
CA SER A 30 -7.60 13.30 -28.56
C SER A 30 -6.65 13.19 -27.37
N GLY A 31 -7.20 13.27 -26.14
CA GLY A 31 -6.49 13.39 -24.87
C GLY A 31 -5.72 14.71 -24.72
N GLN A 32 -5.82 15.64 -25.67
CA GLN A 32 -5.05 16.90 -25.73
C GLN A 32 -5.91 18.04 -25.20
N TRP A 33 -6.55 17.83 -24.06
CA TRP A 33 -7.42 18.83 -23.47
C TRP A 33 -7.22 18.87 -21.96
N ILE A 34 -7.12 20.09 -21.44
CA ILE A 34 -7.02 20.33 -20.00
C ILE A 34 -8.43 20.47 -19.46
N ALA A 35 -8.88 19.46 -18.71
CA ALA A 35 -10.16 19.56 -18.02
C ALA A 35 -10.12 20.61 -16.91
N PRO A 36 -11.26 21.25 -16.57
CA PRO A 36 -11.33 22.13 -15.40
C PRO A 36 -10.83 21.47 -14.10
N SER A 37 -11.01 20.16 -13.95
CA SER A 37 -10.51 19.37 -12.81
C SER A 37 -8.98 19.19 -12.81
N MET A 38 -8.33 19.37 -13.96
CA MET A 38 -6.88 19.31 -14.14
C MET A 38 -6.18 20.64 -13.91
N TYR A 39 -6.93 21.70 -13.59
CA TYR A 39 -6.42 23.06 -13.45
C TYR A 39 -6.68 23.64 -12.04
N ASN A 40 -5.73 24.45 -11.56
CA ASN A 40 -5.90 25.25 -10.35
C ASN A 40 -5.01 26.52 -10.39
N VAL A 41 -5.22 27.41 -9.42
CA VAL A 41 -4.34 28.56 -9.15
C VAL A 41 -3.78 28.43 -7.75
N ILE A 42 -2.46 28.51 -7.61
CA ILE A 42 -1.75 28.44 -6.33
C ILE A 42 -1.05 29.78 -6.05
N ARG A 43 -0.65 29.98 -4.80
CA ARG A 43 0.33 31.02 -4.43
C ARG A 43 1.64 30.39 -4.04
N LYS A 44 2.75 30.94 -4.51
CA LYS A 44 4.08 30.55 -4.07
C LYS A 44 4.59 31.45 -2.96
N ALA A 45 5.68 31.04 -2.30
CA ALA A 45 6.32 31.76 -1.20
C ALA A 45 6.84 33.15 -1.62
N ASP A 46 7.03 33.39 -2.91
CA ASP A 46 7.34 34.72 -3.48
C ASP A 46 6.14 35.70 -3.44
N GLY A 47 4.97 35.26 -2.96
CA GLY A 47 3.74 36.03 -2.86
C GLY A 47 2.97 36.16 -4.17
N LYS A 48 3.42 35.51 -5.25
CA LYS A 48 2.78 35.58 -6.57
C LYS A 48 1.91 34.37 -6.83
N ASP A 49 0.92 34.57 -7.67
CA ASP A 49 0.03 33.51 -8.11
C ASP A 49 0.53 32.84 -9.38
N TYR A 50 0.29 31.54 -9.45
CA TYR A 50 0.65 30.71 -10.58
C TYR A 50 -0.53 29.83 -10.97
N HIS A 51 -0.78 29.77 -12.26
CA HIS A 51 -1.59 28.73 -12.87
C HIS A 51 -0.87 27.39 -12.74
N VAL A 52 -1.63 26.31 -12.50
CA VAL A 52 -1.13 24.94 -12.47
C VAL A 52 -2.05 24.06 -13.29
N ALA A 53 -1.49 23.30 -14.22
CA ALA A 53 -2.18 22.23 -14.91
C ALA A 53 -1.48 20.88 -14.65
N ILE A 54 -2.25 19.89 -14.21
CA ILE A 54 -1.79 18.52 -13.96
C ILE A 54 -2.52 17.60 -14.93
N VAL A 55 -1.81 17.24 -15.99
CA VAL A 55 -2.33 16.42 -17.10
C VAL A 55 -1.61 15.08 -17.14
N PRO A 56 -2.27 14.01 -17.62
CA PRO A 56 -1.63 12.72 -17.83
C PRO A 56 -0.54 12.81 -18.90
N ASP A 57 0.54 12.06 -18.70
CA ASP A 57 1.59 11.91 -19.69
C ASP A 57 1.23 10.80 -20.68
N ARG A 58 1.35 11.08 -21.98
CA ARG A 58 1.04 10.18 -23.10
C ARG A 58 2.14 9.18 -23.36
N GLU A 59 3.37 9.60 -23.13
CA GLU A 59 4.56 8.79 -23.38
C GLU A 59 4.86 7.86 -22.20
N CYS A 60 4.10 8.00 -21.11
CA CYS A 60 4.18 7.10 -19.97
C CYS A 60 3.55 5.75 -20.33
N VAL A 61 4.35 4.68 -20.29
CA VAL A 61 3.94 3.32 -20.66
C VAL A 61 2.86 2.74 -19.74
N VAL A 62 2.69 3.32 -18.54
CA VAL A 62 1.72 2.87 -17.54
C VAL A 62 0.31 3.30 -17.92
N ASN A 63 0.09 4.59 -18.14
CA ASN A 63 -1.24 5.15 -18.35
C ASN A 63 -1.51 5.56 -19.80
N ARG A 64 -0.48 5.70 -20.65
CA ARG A 64 -0.63 5.98 -22.09
C ARG A 64 -1.49 7.20 -22.39
N GLY A 65 -1.44 8.21 -21.52
CA GLY A 65 -2.25 9.43 -21.61
C GLY A 65 -3.64 9.33 -21.00
N ASP A 66 -4.05 8.16 -20.53
CA ASP A 66 -5.30 7.97 -19.78
C ASP A 66 -5.15 8.38 -18.30
N TYR A 67 -6.28 8.54 -17.64
CA TYR A 67 -6.37 8.94 -16.24
C TYR A 67 -7.73 8.55 -15.66
N SER A 68 -7.74 8.31 -14.35
CA SER A 68 -8.99 8.07 -13.63
C SER A 68 -9.64 9.32 -13.09
N PRO A 69 -10.89 9.25 -12.61
CA PRO A 69 -11.56 10.38 -11.97
C PRO A 69 -10.74 11.00 -10.80
N ARG A 70 -9.98 10.16 -10.08
CA ARG A 70 -9.06 10.59 -9.03
C ARG A 70 -7.85 11.32 -9.59
N GLY A 71 -7.14 10.70 -10.55
CA GLY A 71 -5.94 11.27 -11.15
C GLY A 71 -6.22 12.57 -11.92
N GLY A 72 -7.32 12.60 -12.67
CA GLY A 72 -7.77 13.76 -13.46
C GLY A 72 -8.33 14.92 -12.62
N SER A 73 -8.47 14.75 -11.30
CA SER A 73 -8.87 15.80 -10.37
C SER A 73 -7.76 16.19 -9.38
N ASN A 74 -6.53 15.71 -9.59
CA ASN A 74 -5.40 15.99 -8.70
C ASN A 74 -5.12 17.49 -8.52
N ALA A 75 -5.31 18.30 -9.57
CA ALA A 75 -5.11 19.75 -9.47
C ALA A 75 -6.11 20.41 -8.50
N ARG A 76 -7.32 19.86 -8.33
CA ARG A 76 -8.29 20.35 -7.32
C ARG A 76 -7.87 20.00 -5.89
N GLY A 77 -6.99 19.02 -5.73
CA GLY A 77 -6.53 18.52 -4.44
C GLY A 77 -5.27 19.18 -3.88
N ILE A 78 -4.55 19.97 -4.67
CA ILE A 78 -3.36 20.67 -4.20
C ILE A 78 -3.73 21.89 -3.34
N TRP A 79 -2.82 22.35 -2.49
CA TRP A 79 -3.05 23.54 -1.69
C TRP A 79 -3.26 24.78 -2.57
N SER A 80 -4.32 25.53 -2.28
CA SER A 80 -4.57 26.84 -2.85
C SER A 80 -5.22 27.74 -1.80
N PRO A 81 -4.79 29.01 -1.66
CA PRO A 81 -5.46 29.96 -0.78
C PRO A 81 -6.85 30.38 -1.30
N TYR A 82 -7.24 29.94 -2.50
CA TYR A 82 -8.47 30.34 -3.19
C TYR A 82 -9.56 29.28 -3.19
N GLY A 83 -9.24 28.05 -2.78
CA GLY A 83 -10.14 26.90 -2.85
C GLY A 83 -10.40 26.28 -1.48
N PRO A 84 -11.18 25.20 -1.43
CA PRO A 84 -11.48 24.51 -0.17
C PRO A 84 -10.25 23.90 0.51
N THR A 85 -9.14 23.69 -0.22
CA THR A 85 -7.87 23.20 0.33
C THR A 85 -7.09 24.24 1.14
N HIS A 86 -7.59 25.48 1.30
CA HIS A 86 -6.97 26.51 2.14
C HIS A 86 -6.83 26.10 3.62
N ASP A 87 -7.58 25.08 4.06
CA ASP A 87 -7.60 24.56 5.42
C ASP A 87 -6.51 23.50 5.72
N ARG A 88 -5.61 23.25 4.75
CA ARG A 88 -4.34 22.54 4.99
C ARG A 88 -3.66 23.06 6.25
N LEU A 89 -3.10 22.15 7.05
CA LEU A 89 -2.30 22.50 8.22
C LEU A 89 -1.05 23.29 7.79
N ALA A 90 -0.86 24.46 8.40
CA ALA A 90 0.17 25.43 8.02
C ALA A 90 1.19 25.72 9.14
N TYR A 91 0.85 25.43 10.40
CA TYR A 91 1.70 25.70 11.57
C TYR A 91 1.59 24.54 12.57
N PRO A 92 2.64 24.26 13.37
CA PRO A 92 2.52 23.36 14.51
C PRO A 92 1.41 23.83 15.46
N LEU A 93 0.58 22.91 15.94
CA LEU A 93 -0.52 23.21 16.86
C LEU A 93 -0.36 22.42 18.15
N LEU A 94 -0.46 23.09 19.30
CA LEU A 94 -0.49 22.49 20.62
C LEU A 94 -1.91 22.55 21.17
N LYS A 95 -2.40 21.45 21.74
CA LYS A 95 -3.70 21.42 22.42
C LYS A 95 -3.57 22.06 23.81
N VAL A 96 -4.11 23.27 23.96
CA VAL A 96 -4.12 24.05 25.20
C VAL A 96 -5.55 24.28 25.64
N ALA A 97 -5.88 23.97 26.89
CA ALA A 97 -7.25 24.11 27.43
C ALA A 97 -8.32 23.43 26.52
N GLY A 98 -7.95 22.31 25.88
CA GLY A 98 -8.81 21.57 24.96
C GLY A 98 -8.89 22.09 23.52
N ALA A 99 -8.22 23.19 23.17
CA ALA A 99 -8.23 23.78 21.83
C ALA A 99 -6.84 23.80 21.18
N GLN A 100 -6.78 23.60 19.87
CA GLN A 100 -5.52 23.67 19.11
C GLN A 100 -5.06 25.12 18.96
N GLN A 101 -3.85 25.43 19.41
CA GLN A 101 -3.22 26.75 19.36
C GLN A 101 -1.89 26.69 18.59
N PRO A 102 -1.62 27.63 17.66
CA PRO A 102 -0.37 27.64 16.93
C PRO A 102 0.83 27.92 17.85
N ILE A 103 1.91 27.19 17.63
CA ILE A 103 3.21 27.39 18.30
C ILE A 103 4.33 27.41 17.26
N ALA A 104 5.49 27.95 17.63
CA ALA A 104 6.68 27.92 16.79
C ALA A 104 7.26 26.49 16.66
N TRP A 105 7.91 26.21 15.53
CA TRP A 105 8.58 24.93 15.31
C TRP A 105 9.62 24.59 16.38
N GLU A 106 10.38 25.59 16.85
CA GLU A 106 11.38 25.40 17.91
C GLU A 106 10.76 24.85 19.19
N ALA A 107 9.58 25.35 19.57
CA ALA A 107 8.84 24.87 20.73
C ALA A 107 8.30 23.45 20.50
N ALA A 108 7.72 23.17 19.33
CA ALA A 108 7.21 21.84 18.99
C ALA A 108 8.32 20.77 19.02
N ILE A 109 9.48 21.07 18.41
CA ILE A 109 10.65 20.18 18.39
C ILE A 109 11.19 19.97 19.81
N GLU A 110 11.26 21.01 20.63
CA GLU A 110 11.72 20.91 22.01
C GLU A 110 10.79 20.05 22.87
N ILE A 111 9.46 20.24 22.74
CA ILE A 111 8.45 19.44 23.45
C ILE A 111 8.59 17.96 23.06
N MET A 112 8.65 17.65 21.77
CA MET A 112 8.79 16.27 21.30
C MET A 112 10.12 15.65 21.77
N ALA A 113 11.25 16.33 21.57
CA ALA A 113 12.56 15.80 21.94
C ALA A 113 12.66 15.53 23.45
N ALA A 114 12.17 16.46 24.28
CA ALA A 114 12.23 16.31 25.74
C ALA A 114 11.30 15.21 26.27
N THR A 115 10.12 15.04 25.69
CA THR A 115 9.15 14.02 26.12
C THR A 115 9.50 12.63 25.60
N ILE A 116 9.90 12.49 24.34
CA ILE A 116 10.40 11.22 23.79
C ILE A 116 11.67 10.79 24.52
N GLY A 117 12.60 11.73 24.75
CA GLY A 117 13.82 11.45 25.53
C GLY A 117 13.51 10.95 26.94
N TYR A 118 12.57 11.60 27.63
CA TYR A 118 12.12 11.17 28.96
C TYR A 118 11.46 9.80 28.93
N ALA A 119 10.52 9.55 28.00
CA ALA A 119 9.84 8.27 27.89
C ALA A 119 10.82 7.12 27.64
N LYS A 120 11.81 7.35 26.76
CA LYS A 120 12.89 6.39 26.49
C LYS A 120 13.76 6.14 27.72
N GLU A 121 14.10 7.17 28.48
CA GLU A 121 14.91 7.04 29.71
C GLU A 121 14.18 6.25 30.80
N GLN A 122 12.88 6.50 31.00
CA GLN A 122 12.10 5.88 32.07
C GLN A 122 11.64 4.44 31.74
N TRP A 123 11.24 4.18 30.49
CA TRP A 123 10.55 2.93 30.11
C TRP A 123 11.11 2.25 28.84
N GLY A 124 12.08 2.86 28.16
CA GLY A 124 12.66 2.32 26.93
C GLY A 124 11.73 2.39 25.72
N GLY A 125 12.10 1.65 24.67
CA GLY A 125 11.38 1.60 23.40
C GLY A 125 9.88 1.23 23.48
N PRO A 126 9.46 0.25 24.32
CA PRO A 126 8.06 -0.13 24.43
C PRO A 126 7.09 1.00 24.82
N ALA A 127 7.55 2.04 25.51
CA ALA A 127 6.71 3.18 25.86
C ALA A 127 6.35 4.10 24.67
N MET A 128 6.90 3.85 23.50
CA MET A 128 6.67 4.63 22.29
C MET A 128 5.92 3.78 21.29
N ALA A 129 4.84 4.28 20.70
CA ALA A 129 4.22 3.68 19.52
C ALA A 129 4.28 4.62 18.32
N ILE A 130 4.42 4.04 17.12
CA ILE A 130 4.26 4.77 15.87
C ILE A 130 3.31 4.06 14.91
N ARG A 131 2.40 4.84 14.32
CA ARG A 131 1.65 4.42 13.12
C ARG A 131 1.95 5.37 11.97
N PHE A 132 2.48 4.85 10.87
CA PHE A 132 2.94 5.67 9.75
C PHE A 132 2.57 5.08 8.39
N TYR A 133 2.55 5.92 7.36
CA TYR A 133 2.35 5.43 6.00
C TYR A 133 3.56 4.66 5.46
N ALA A 134 3.32 3.80 4.47
CA ALA A 134 4.36 3.10 3.71
C ALA A 134 4.35 3.48 2.21
N TYR A 135 3.54 4.48 1.83
CA TYR A 135 3.14 4.67 0.43
C TYR A 135 3.63 5.95 -0.25
N GLN A 136 4.08 6.97 0.50
CA GLN A 136 4.50 8.22 -0.12
C GLN A 136 5.90 8.15 -0.65
N TYR A 137 6.92 8.21 0.21
CA TYR A 137 8.28 8.50 -0.21
C TYR A 137 9.31 7.76 0.61
N TYR A 138 10.29 7.17 -0.08
CA TYR A 138 11.48 6.57 0.53
C TYR A 138 12.13 7.55 1.52
N GLU A 139 12.19 8.82 1.11
CA GLU A 139 12.81 9.92 1.84
C GLU A 139 12.16 10.18 3.18
N ASN A 140 10.87 9.86 3.32
CA ASN A 140 10.16 10.02 4.58
C ASN A 140 10.23 8.76 5.45
N THR A 141 10.00 7.57 4.88
CA THR A 141 10.01 6.33 5.67
C THR A 141 11.39 5.98 6.19
N TYR A 142 12.45 6.33 5.46
CA TYR A 142 13.83 5.98 5.84
C TYR A 142 14.24 6.68 7.15
N PRO A 143 14.11 8.01 7.31
CA PRO A 143 14.38 8.65 8.60
C PRO A 143 13.40 8.27 9.71
N ILE A 144 12.11 8.05 9.39
CA ILE A 144 11.11 7.57 10.37
C ILE A 144 11.58 6.23 10.98
N THR A 145 11.93 5.26 10.15
CA THR A 145 12.38 3.94 10.62
C THR A 145 13.75 4.02 11.31
N LYS A 146 14.68 4.84 10.82
CA LYS A 146 15.97 5.09 11.51
C LYS A 146 15.76 5.59 12.94
N PHE A 147 14.82 6.51 13.12
CA PHE A 147 14.53 7.10 14.41
C PHE A 147 13.79 6.10 15.31
N TYR A 148 12.62 5.60 14.90
CA TYR A 148 11.78 4.78 15.77
C TYR A 148 12.33 3.37 16.00
N PHE A 149 12.81 2.69 14.96
CA PHE A 149 13.27 1.32 15.07
C PHE A 149 14.75 1.24 15.44
N GLY A 150 15.59 2.11 14.88
CA GLY A 150 17.02 2.14 15.19
C GLY A 150 17.34 2.89 16.49
N SER A 151 16.94 4.15 16.58
CA SER A 151 17.37 5.02 17.69
C SER A 151 16.53 4.86 18.95
N ILE A 152 15.21 4.73 18.82
CA ILE A 152 14.29 4.51 19.95
C ILE A 152 14.19 3.03 20.30
N GLY A 153 14.23 2.14 19.31
CA GLY A 153 14.11 0.69 19.52
C GLY A 153 12.70 0.26 19.90
N THR A 154 11.65 0.94 19.39
CA THR A 154 10.28 0.57 19.74
C THR A 154 9.81 -0.69 19.00
N PRO A 155 9.22 -1.69 19.70
CA PRO A 155 8.49 -2.78 19.08
C PRO A 155 7.03 -2.39 18.73
N ASN A 156 6.53 -1.24 19.16
CA ASN A 156 5.14 -0.84 18.94
C ASN A 156 5.01 -0.02 17.64
N GLY A 157 5.29 -0.67 16.51
CA GLY A 157 5.15 -0.10 15.16
C GLY A 157 3.92 -0.63 14.42
N ALA A 158 3.29 0.23 13.62
CA ALA A 158 2.22 -0.15 12.71
C ALA A 158 2.23 0.66 11.40
N ILE A 159 1.70 0.06 10.34
CA ILE A 159 1.48 0.74 9.06
C ILE A 159 0.06 1.33 9.00
N HIS A 160 -0.15 2.41 8.26
CA HIS A 160 -1.42 3.15 8.17
C HIS A 160 -2.70 2.30 8.06
N ASN A 161 -2.63 1.12 7.44
CA ASN A 161 -3.79 0.26 7.15
C ASN A 161 -3.93 -0.99 8.03
N ARG A 162 -3.03 -1.20 8.99
CA ARG A 162 -3.01 -2.40 9.86
C ARG A 162 -2.40 -2.05 11.21
N ALA A 163 -2.74 -2.79 12.25
CA ALA A 163 -2.35 -2.42 13.61
C ALA A 163 -1.04 -3.05 14.11
N SER A 164 -0.16 -3.46 13.20
CA SER A 164 1.17 -4.01 13.50
C SER A 164 2.12 -3.84 12.31
N MET A 165 3.40 -4.20 12.48
CA MET A 165 4.38 -4.34 11.39
C MET A 165 4.28 -5.68 10.64
N GLY A 166 3.20 -6.45 10.81
CA GLY A 166 2.96 -7.68 10.05
C GLY A 166 2.84 -7.44 8.54
N GLY A 167 3.16 -8.44 7.73
CA GLY A 167 3.03 -8.37 6.26
C GLY A 167 1.61 -8.64 5.78
N GLU A 168 1.21 -8.05 4.64
CA GLU A 168 -0.11 -8.34 4.02
C GLU A 168 -0.13 -9.67 3.26
N THR A 169 1.05 -10.20 2.94
CA THR A 169 1.26 -11.34 2.05
C THR A 169 2.32 -12.31 2.59
N THR A 170 2.43 -12.43 3.92
CA THR A 170 3.46 -13.25 4.58
C THR A 170 3.51 -14.69 4.05
N ALA A 171 2.36 -15.28 3.67
CA ALA A 171 2.33 -16.61 3.08
C ALA A 171 3.04 -16.69 1.71
N LEU A 172 3.00 -15.65 0.85
CA LEU A 172 3.78 -15.64 -0.40
C LEU A 172 5.28 -15.62 -0.12
N SER A 173 5.72 -14.78 0.83
CA SER A 173 7.11 -14.77 1.26
C SER A 173 7.53 -16.12 1.83
N ASP A 174 6.66 -16.79 2.60
CA ASP A 174 6.98 -18.13 3.13
C ASP A 174 7.04 -19.22 2.03
N ILE A 175 6.25 -19.09 0.95
CA ILE A 175 6.36 -19.92 -0.28
C ILE A 175 7.68 -19.64 -1.01
N GLY A 176 8.28 -18.46 -0.83
CA GLY A 176 9.45 -17.97 -1.55
C GLY A 176 9.10 -17.14 -2.80
N LEU A 177 7.84 -16.72 -2.93
CA LEU A 177 7.34 -15.90 -4.02
C LEU A 177 7.40 -14.41 -3.69
N GLU A 178 7.76 -13.64 -4.69
CA GLU A 178 7.70 -12.19 -4.66
C GLU A 178 6.25 -11.69 -4.80
N THR A 179 5.84 -10.79 -3.90
CA THR A 179 4.49 -10.19 -3.89
C THR A 179 4.23 -9.36 -5.15
N TRP A 180 5.28 -8.74 -5.68
CA TRP A 180 5.24 -7.94 -6.89
C TRP A 180 6.04 -8.60 -7.99
N GLY A 181 5.61 -9.78 -8.47
CA GLY A 181 6.38 -10.56 -9.44
C GLY A 181 6.19 -10.17 -10.91
N ALA A 182 5.04 -9.56 -11.25
CA ALA A 182 4.61 -9.34 -12.63
C ALA A 182 4.93 -7.92 -13.17
N ALA A 183 4.90 -7.77 -14.49
CA ALA A 183 4.80 -6.47 -15.18
C ALA A 183 3.33 -6.18 -15.53
N TYR A 184 2.96 -4.92 -15.74
CA TYR A 184 1.61 -4.62 -16.25
C TYR A 184 1.38 -5.18 -17.65
N ASP A 185 2.44 -5.26 -18.46
CA ASP A 185 2.44 -5.90 -19.78
C ASP A 185 2.07 -7.40 -19.73
N ASP A 186 2.13 -8.05 -18.57
CA ASP A 186 1.60 -9.43 -18.42
C ASP A 186 0.08 -9.49 -18.55
N GLY A 187 -0.64 -8.42 -18.18
CA GLY A 187 -2.09 -8.31 -18.39
C GLY A 187 -2.48 -8.42 -19.87
N MET A 188 -1.65 -7.83 -20.74
CA MET A 188 -1.84 -7.84 -22.19
C MET A 188 -1.53 -9.20 -22.82
N LYS A 189 -0.72 -10.03 -22.15
CA LYS A 189 -0.12 -11.25 -22.71
C LYS A 189 -0.63 -12.54 -22.07
N ALA A 190 -1.41 -12.41 -21.00
CA ALA A 190 -2.07 -13.53 -20.35
C ALA A 190 -3.13 -14.15 -21.27
N GLN A 191 -3.29 -15.47 -21.18
CA GLN A 191 -4.42 -16.19 -21.79
C GLN A 191 -5.62 -16.25 -20.83
N THR A 192 -5.41 -16.00 -19.54
CA THR A 192 -6.45 -15.87 -18.52
C THR A 192 -5.95 -14.96 -17.42
N VAL A 193 -6.81 -14.04 -16.97
CA VAL A 193 -6.56 -13.20 -15.80
C VAL A 193 -7.46 -13.67 -14.67
N VAL A 194 -6.94 -13.74 -13.45
CA VAL A 194 -7.72 -14.00 -12.24
C VAL A 194 -7.65 -12.76 -11.37
N ALA A 195 -8.80 -12.17 -11.03
CA ALA A 195 -8.91 -11.09 -10.06
C ALA A 195 -9.55 -11.62 -8.78
N TRP A 196 -8.73 -11.87 -7.75
CA TRP A 196 -9.16 -12.46 -6.49
C TRP A 196 -9.27 -11.41 -5.38
N GLY A 197 -10.49 -11.12 -4.94
CA GLY A 197 -10.74 -10.05 -3.98
C GLY A 197 -10.25 -8.69 -4.48
N ALA A 198 -10.29 -8.47 -5.80
CA ALA A 198 -9.73 -7.32 -6.48
C ALA A 198 -10.75 -6.72 -7.47
N ASN A 199 -11.33 -5.58 -7.10
CA ASN A 199 -12.19 -4.79 -7.99
C ASN A 199 -11.33 -3.86 -8.86
N LEU A 200 -10.73 -4.43 -9.91
CA LEU A 200 -9.72 -3.77 -10.74
C LEU A 200 -10.21 -2.47 -11.38
N TYR A 201 -11.45 -2.42 -11.85
CA TYR A 201 -12.01 -1.21 -12.46
C TYR A 201 -12.02 -0.04 -11.48
N GLU A 202 -12.61 -0.22 -10.29
CA GLU A 202 -12.75 0.89 -9.34
C GLU A 202 -11.46 1.18 -8.57
N CYS A 203 -10.57 0.20 -8.37
CA CYS A 203 -9.41 0.33 -7.48
C CYS A 203 -8.05 0.42 -8.21
N GLN A 204 -7.97 -0.05 -9.44
CA GLN A 204 -6.77 -0.05 -10.30
C GLN A 204 -7.13 0.38 -11.74
N ASP A 205 -8.05 1.34 -11.84
CA ASP A 205 -8.60 2.00 -13.03
C ASP A 205 -7.79 1.86 -14.33
N VAL A 206 -6.61 2.46 -14.37
CA VAL A 206 -5.75 2.58 -15.53
C VAL A 206 -5.04 1.26 -15.81
N TYR A 207 -4.67 0.49 -14.78
CA TYR A 207 -4.15 -0.86 -15.01
C TYR A 207 -5.20 -1.74 -15.69
N PHE A 208 -6.45 -1.66 -15.22
CA PHE A 208 -7.57 -2.37 -15.83
C PHE A 208 -7.82 -1.90 -17.27
N ALA A 209 -7.96 -0.59 -17.49
CA ALA A 209 -8.31 -0.01 -18.79
C ALA A 209 -7.20 -0.15 -19.85
N GLU A 210 -5.93 -0.03 -19.47
CA GLU A 210 -4.80 0.02 -20.43
C GLU A 210 -4.07 -1.31 -20.60
N HIS A 211 -4.22 -2.26 -19.66
CA HIS A 211 -3.47 -3.53 -19.68
C HIS A 211 -4.33 -4.78 -19.56
N ILE A 212 -5.49 -4.74 -18.91
CA ILE A 212 -6.38 -5.91 -18.81
C ILE A 212 -7.40 -5.92 -19.94
N VAL A 213 -8.13 -4.81 -20.13
CA VAL A 213 -9.16 -4.68 -21.16
C VAL A 213 -8.59 -4.88 -22.57
N PRO A 214 -7.47 -4.24 -22.96
CA PRO A 214 -6.95 -4.38 -24.31
C PRO A 214 -6.29 -5.74 -24.55
N GLY A 215 -5.91 -6.47 -23.50
CA GLY A 215 -5.44 -7.85 -23.58
C GLY A 215 -6.55 -8.84 -23.95
N GLY A 216 -7.80 -8.54 -23.57
CA GLY A 216 -8.99 -9.29 -24.00
C GLY A 216 -9.08 -10.74 -23.51
N ALA A 217 -8.23 -11.13 -22.54
CA ALA A 217 -8.25 -12.46 -21.96
C ALA A 217 -9.52 -12.70 -21.12
N PRO A 218 -10.04 -13.95 -21.06
CA PRO A 218 -11.05 -14.33 -20.08
C PRO A 218 -10.63 -13.95 -18.66
N LEU A 219 -11.55 -13.32 -17.92
CA LEU A 219 -11.31 -12.82 -16.57
C LEU A 219 -12.13 -13.61 -15.54
N VAL A 220 -11.44 -14.39 -14.72
CA VAL A 220 -12.02 -15.05 -13.54
C VAL A 220 -12.06 -14.03 -12.41
N THR A 221 -13.23 -13.78 -11.82
CA THR A 221 -13.36 -12.85 -10.68
C THR A 221 -13.84 -13.60 -9.44
N VAL A 222 -13.19 -13.39 -8.31
CA VAL A 222 -13.58 -13.94 -7.01
C VAL A 222 -13.92 -12.78 -6.09
N ASP A 223 -15.19 -12.55 -5.86
CA ASP A 223 -15.68 -11.43 -5.05
C ASP A 223 -17.11 -11.74 -4.58
N PRO A 224 -17.44 -11.61 -3.27
CA PRO A 224 -18.81 -11.80 -2.79
C PRO A 224 -19.80 -10.78 -3.39
N ARG A 225 -19.29 -9.62 -3.83
CA ARG A 225 -20.07 -8.57 -4.49
C ARG A 225 -19.94 -8.67 -6.00
N ARG A 226 -21.06 -8.54 -6.72
CA ARG A 226 -21.05 -8.45 -8.19
C ARG A 226 -20.66 -7.03 -8.62
N THR A 227 -19.37 -6.80 -8.76
CA THR A 227 -18.78 -5.51 -9.16
C THR A 227 -18.84 -5.27 -10.68
N PHE A 228 -18.45 -4.08 -11.14
CA PHE A 228 -18.24 -3.84 -12.57
C PHE A 228 -17.17 -4.78 -13.14
N THR A 229 -16.07 -4.99 -12.42
CA THR A 229 -15.00 -5.92 -12.81
C THR A 229 -15.55 -7.34 -13.03
N ALA A 230 -16.41 -7.82 -12.14
CA ALA A 230 -17.08 -9.12 -12.27
C ALA A 230 -18.00 -9.17 -13.49
N THR A 231 -18.81 -8.12 -13.70
CA THR A 231 -19.71 -8.00 -14.85
C THR A 231 -18.93 -8.00 -16.17
N TYR A 232 -17.85 -7.23 -16.26
CA TYR A 232 -16.96 -7.22 -17.42
C TYR A 232 -16.38 -8.61 -17.67
N GLY A 233 -15.91 -9.30 -16.64
CA GLY A 233 -15.35 -10.64 -16.77
C GLY A 233 -16.30 -11.65 -17.42
N GLU A 234 -17.60 -11.59 -17.08
CA GLU A 234 -18.63 -12.42 -17.71
C GLU A 234 -18.81 -12.09 -19.21
N THR A 235 -18.59 -10.83 -19.64
CA THR A 235 -18.71 -10.43 -21.05
C THR A 235 -17.55 -10.88 -21.93
N VAL A 236 -16.36 -11.11 -21.35
CA VAL A 236 -15.15 -11.54 -22.07
C VAL A 236 -14.85 -13.03 -21.93
N GLY A 237 -15.88 -13.84 -21.64
CA GLY A 237 -15.78 -15.30 -21.56
C GLY A 237 -15.15 -15.82 -20.26
N GLY A 238 -15.04 -14.96 -19.24
CA GLY A 238 -14.65 -15.31 -17.89
C GLY A 238 -15.81 -15.85 -17.04
N VAL A 239 -15.61 -15.85 -15.72
CA VAL A 239 -16.62 -16.32 -14.74
C VAL A 239 -16.51 -15.54 -13.44
N HIS A 240 -17.66 -15.14 -12.88
CA HIS A 240 -17.75 -14.58 -11.53
C HIS A 240 -18.08 -15.68 -10.51
N LEU A 241 -17.16 -15.87 -9.56
CA LEU A 241 -17.27 -16.77 -8.41
C LEU A 241 -17.72 -15.95 -7.20
N GLN A 242 -19.05 -15.83 -7.04
CA GLN A 242 -19.68 -15.07 -5.96
C GLN A 242 -19.74 -15.92 -4.68
N LEU A 243 -18.64 -15.96 -3.95
CA LEU A 243 -18.50 -16.77 -2.74
C LEU A 243 -19.14 -16.14 -1.50
N VAL A 244 -19.45 -16.97 -0.52
CA VAL A 244 -19.71 -16.56 0.86
C VAL A 244 -18.43 -15.96 1.45
N PRO A 245 -18.45 -14.77 2.07
CA PRO A 245 -17.24 -14.13 2.59
C PRO A 245 -16.43 -15.05 3.52
N GLY A 246 -15.10 -15.05 3.35
CA GLY A 246 -14.16 -15.83 4.16
C GLY A 246 -14.06 -17.32 3.80
N THR A 247 -14.65 -17.76 2.68
CA THR A 247 -14.56 -19.15 2.20
C THR A 247 -13.57 -19.34 1.05
N ASP A 248 -12.73 -18.34 0.78
CA ASP A 248 -11.73 -18.29 -0.29
C ASP A 248 -10.81 -19.51 -0.32
N VAL A 249 -10.39 -19.98 0.85
CA VAL A 249 -9.53 -21.15 1.03
C VAL A 249 -10.17 -22.42 0.46
N VAL A 250 -11.48 -22.60 0.66
CA VAL A 250 -12.23 -23.74 0.12
C VAL A 250 -12.36 -23.63 -1.39
N LEU A 251 -12.61 -22.43 -1.90
CA LEU A 251 -12.70 -22.18 -3.34
C LEU A 251 -11.37 -22.45 -4.05
N ALA A 252 -10.26 -21.93 -3.51
CA ALA A 252 -8.92 -22.15 -4.05
C ALA A 252 -8.54 -23.64 -4.00
N GLY A 253 -8.80 -24.30 -2.86
CA GLY A 253 -8.57 -25.73 -2.69
C GLY A 253 -9.39 -26.59 -3.66
N ALA A 254 -10.65 -26.25 -3.92
CA ALA A 254 -11.51 -26.95 -4.87
C ALA A 254 -11.06 -26.76 -6.33
N ILE A 255 -10.62 -25.55 -6.70
CA ILE A 255 -10.01 -25.29 -8.01
C ILE A 255 -8.74 -26.12 -8.16
N ALA A 256 -7.84 -26.09 -7.16
CA ALA A 256 -6.59 -26.85 -7.18
C ALA A 256 -6.85 -28.37 -7.25
N ARG A 257 -7.82 -28.87 -6.49
CA ARG A 257 -8.24 -30.28 -6.53
C ARG A 257 -8.71 -30.68 -7.92
N HIS A 258 -9.56 -29.87 -8.54
CA HIS A 258 -10.04 -30.15 -9.90
C HIS A 258 -8.89 -30.17 -10.92
N ILE A 259 -7.96 -29.22 -10.83
CA ILE A 259 -6.76 -29.19 -11.69
C ILE A 259 -5.95 -30.49 -11.55
N LEU A 260 -5.70 -30.95 -10.32
CA LEU A 260 -4.96 -32.18 -10.03
C LEU A 260 -5.68 -33.46 -10.49
N GLU A 261 -7.01 -33.51 -10.34
CA GLU A 261 -7.83 -34.64 -10.80
C GLU A 261 -7.83 -34.75 -12.34
N GLN A 262 -7.74 -33.62 -13.05
CA GLN A 262 -7.65 -33.58 -14.51
C GLN A 262 -6.22 -33.74 -15.06
N GLY A 263 -5.19 -33.62 -14.20
CA GLY A 263 -3.79 -33.63 -14.62
C GLY A 263 -3.37 -32.36 -15.36
N TRP A 264 -3.96 -31.21 -15.02
CA TRP A 264 -3.71 -29.92 -15.68
C TRP A 264 -2.60 -29.10 -15.01
N GLU A 265 -1.93 -29.62 -13.99
CA GLU A 265 -0.79 -28.96 -13.37
C GLU A 265 0.37 -28.76 -14.37
N ASP A 266 1.12 -27.65 -14.22
CA ASP A 266 2.36 -27.42 -14.96
C ASP A 266 3.46 -28.32 -14.37
N ARG A 267 3.50 -29.58 -14.80
CA ARG A 267 4.43 -30.60 -14.29
C ARG A 267 5.90 -30.20 -14.40
N ALA A 268 6.25 -29.44 -15.44
CA ALA A 268 7.62 -28.99 -15.65
C ALA A 268 8.02 -27.97 -14.58
N PHE A 269 7.14 -27.02 -14.28
CA PHE A 269 7.37 -26.06 -13.20
C PHE A 269 7.31 -26.72 -11.81
N VAL A 270 6.31 -27.57 -11.56
CA VAL A 270 6.16 -28.25 -10.27
C VAL A 270 7.40 -29.09 -9.93
N ALA A 271 8.05 -29.71 -10.91
CA ALA A 271 9.27 -30.48 -10.72
C ALA A 271 10.48 -29.62 -10.26
N THR A 272 10.41 -28.29 -10.37
CA THR A 272 11.46 -27.37 -9.88
C THR A 272 11.20 -26.85 -8.47
N THR A 273 10.07 -27.20 -7.85
CA THR A 273 9.73 -26.79 -6.48
C THR A 273 10.52 -27.58 -5.42
N ALA A 274 10.52 -27.08 -4.20
CA ALA A 274 11.28 -27.62 -3.08
C ALA A 274 10.86 -29.07 -2.76
N THR A 275 11.86 -29.93 -2.59
CA THR A 275 11.67 -31.29 -2.07
C THR A 275 11.57 -31.28 -0.54
N ALA A 276 11.15 -32.40 0.06
CA ALA A 276 11.15 -32.54 1.52
C ALA A 276 12.55 -32.31 2.14
N ALA A 277 13.62 -32.69 1.43
CA ALA A 277 14.99 -32.44 1.89
C ALA A 277 15.38 -30.96 1.82
N ASP A 278 14.90 -30.23 0.81
CA ASP A 278 15.10 -28.78 0.70
C ASP A 278 14.41 -28.05 1.88
N ILE A 279 13.16 -28.43 2.19
CA ILE A 279 12.36 -27.80 3.25
C ILE A 279 12.98 -27.96 4.64
N THR A 280 13.65 -29.09 4.91
CA THR A 280 14.33 -29.32 6.22
C THR A 280 15.45 -28.30 6.53
N GLN A 281 15.90 -27.55 5.53
CA GLN A 281 16.94 -26.52 5.66
C GLN A 281 16.37 -25.15 6.02
N GLU A 282 15.05 -24.96 5.91
CA GLU A 282 14.43 -23.68 6.21
C GLU A 282 14.56 -23.31 7.69
N GLU A 283 14.78 -22.02 7.96
CA GLU A 283 15.00 -21.51 9.32
C GLU A 283 13.78 -20.81 9.91
N VAL A 284 12.97 -20.19 9.06
CA VAL A 284 11.74 -19.46 9.43
C VAL A 284 10.72 -20.44 10.01
N TRP A 285 10.19 -20.12 11.20
CA TRP A 285 9.31 -21.03 11.95
C TRP A 285 8.05 -21.43 11.17
N ARG A 286 7.45 -20.52 10.38
CA ARG A 286 6.29 -20.81 9.54
C ARG A 286 6.61 -21.81 8.44
N ARG A 287 7.76 -21.65 7.77
CA ARG A 287 8.23 -22.60 6.75
C ARG A 287 8.50 -23.97 7.37
N LYS A 288 9.15 -24.03 8.54
CA LYS A 288 9.35 -25.29 9.28
C LYS A 288 8.04 -26.00 9.64
N ASN A 289 7.01 -25.23 9.98
CA ASN A 289 5.74 -25.78 10.46
C ASN A 289 4.79 -26.15 9.33
N TRP A 290 4.77 -25.37 8.24
CA TRP A 290 3.69 -25.41 7.25
C TRP A 290 4.18 -25.65 5.81
N ALA A 291 5.46 -25.50 5.49
CA ALA A 291 5.95 -25.83 4.15
C ALA A 291 5.95 -27.34 3.92
N VAL A 292 5.55 -27.73 2.71
CA VAL A 292 5.43 -29.13 2.29
C VAL A 292 5.90 -29.31 0.86
N SER A 293 6.30 -30.54 0.53
CA SER A 293 6.61 -30.90 -0.85
C SER A 293 5.34 -30.89 -1.72
N PHE A 294 5.50 -30.85 -3.04
CA PHE A 294 4.35 -30.97 -3.95
C PHE A 294 3.54 -32.25 -3.73
N GLU A 295 4.19 -33.40 -3.47
CA GLU A 295 3.47 -34.67 -3.28
C GLU A 295 2.63 -34.69 -1.99
N ASP A 296 3.14 -34.06 -0.94
CA ASP A 296 2.40 -33.90 0.32
C ASP A 296 1.22 -32.93 0.13
N TYR A 297 1.45 -31.80 -0.56
CA TYR A 297 0.39 -30.87 -0.93
C TYR A 297 -0.69 -31.55 -1.77
N ARG A 298 -0.30 -32.32 -2.79
CA ARG A 298 -1.20 -33.07 -3.67
C ARG A 298 -2.05 -34.04 -2.87
N THR A 299 -1.43 -34.81 -1.97
CA THR A 299 -2.14 -35.75 -1.08
C THR A 299 -3.14 -35.02 -0.20
N TYR A 300 -2.74 -33.90 0.39
CA TYR A 300 -3.58 -33.07 1.24
C TYR A 300 -4.80 -32.52 0.48
N ILE A 301 -4.60 -31.90 -0.69
CA ILE A 301 -5.69 -31.33 -1.49
C ILE A 301 -6.68 -32.40 -1.98
N LEU A 302 -6.18 -33.55 -2.46
CA LEU A 302 -7.03 -34.64 -2.94
C LEU A 302 -7.81 -35.31 -1.80
N GLY A 303 -7.24 -35.35 -0.59
CA GLY A 303 -7.84 -35.95 0.59
C GLY A 303 -8.81 -35.04 1.37
N MET A 304 -8.84 -33.74 1.08
CA MET A 304 -9.69 -32.80 1.81
C MET A 304 -11.13 -32.84 1.30
N ASP A 305 -12.05 -33.35 2.13
CA ASP A 305 -13.48 -33.48 1.79
C ASP A 305 -14.14 -32.14 1.48
N ALA A 306 -13.74 -31.06 2.16
CA ALA A 306 -14.26 -29.71 1.91
C ALA A 306 -14.01 -29.24 0.47
N TYR A 307 -12.95 -29.75 -0.20
CA TYR A 307 -12.59 -29.36 -1.57
C TYR A 307 -13.26 -30.21 -2.64
N ALA A 308 -13.94 -31.30 -2.27
CA ALA A 308 -14.76 -32.03 -3.22
C ALA A 308 -15.86 -31.10 -3.77
N LEU A 309 -16.08 -31.09 -5.09
CA LEU A 309 -16.91 -30.07 -5.77
C LEU A 309 -18.28 -29.83 -5.12
N GLY A 310 -18.99 -30.89 -4.70
CA GLY A 310 -20.29 -30.76 -4.05
C GLY A 310 -20.21 -30.09 -2.66
N ASN A 311 -19.17 -30.41 -1.88
CA ASN A 311 -18.95 -29.78 -0.58
C ASN A 311 -18.46 -28.35 -0.72
N ALA A 312 -17.53 -28.11 -1.64
CA ALA A 312 -17.03 -26.78 -1.94
C ALA A 312 -18.17 -25.86 -2.39
N ALA A 313 -19.06 -26.34 -3.27
CA ALA A 313 -20.22 -25.57 -3.70
C ALA A 313 -21.17 -25.24 -2.54
N ARG A 314 -21.37 -26.17 -1.60
CA ARG A 314 -22.18 -25.95 -0.40
C ARG A 314 -21.55 -24.92 0.54
N ILE A 315 -20.24 -25.01 0.79
CA ILE A 315 -19.55 -24.14 1.76
C ILE A 315 -19.37 -22.73 1.19
N THR A 316 -18.89 -22.65 -0.06
CA THR A 316 -18.59 -21.37 -0.71
C THR A 316 -19.83 -20.69 -1.29
N GLY A 317 -20.93 -21.41 -1.50
CA GLY A 317 -22.08 -20.91 -2.24
C GLY A 317 -21.85 -20.80 -3.76
N VAL A 318 -20.64 -21.11 -4.26
CA VAL A 318 -20.31 -21.05 -5.68
C VAL A 318 -20.74 -22.35 -6.37
N PRO A 319 -21.56 -22.31 -7.42
CA PRO A 319 -21.95 -23.53 -8.14
C PRO A 319 -20.76 -24.34 -8.66
N ALA A 320 -20.84 -25.67 -8.57
CA ALA A 320 -19.73 -26.57 -8.92
C ALA A 320 -19.26 -26.39 -10.38
N GLU A 321 -20.16 -26.11 -11.30
CA GLU A 321 -19.85 -25.84 -12.71
C GLU A 321 -19.04 -24.56 -12.90
N LYS A 322 -19.24 -23.54 -12.06
CA LYS A 322 -18.45 -22.32 -12.08
C LYS A 322 -17.04 -22.58 -11.54
N ILE A 323 -16.91 -23.40 -10.49
CA ILE A 323 -15.60 -23.84 -9.96
C ILE A 323 -14.82 -24.61 -11.04
N GLN A 324 -15.47 -25.56 -11.71
CA GLN A 324 -14.87 -26.31 -12.83
C GLN A 324 -14.49 -25.37 -13.98
N LYS A 325 -15.36 -24.41 -14.32
CA LYS A 325 -15.06 -23.44 -15.38
C LYS A 325 -13.85 -22.57 -15.06
N ALA A 326 -13.72 -22.12 -13.81
CA ALA A 326 -12.56 -21.38 -13.36
C ALA A 326 -11.28 -22.22 -13.48
N ALA A 327 -11.29 -23.47 -13.01
CA ALA A 327 -10.17 -24.39 -13.15
C ALA A 327 -9.79 -24.65 -14.63
N GLU A 328 -10.78 -24.78 -15.52
CA GLU A 328 -10.54 -24.88 -16.96
C GLU A 328 -9.82 -23.64 -17.50
N LEU A 329 -10.33 -22.45 -17.20
CA LEU A 329 -9.74 -21.19 -17.68
C LEU A 329 -8.32 -21.01 -17.15
N ILE A 330 -8.09 -21.36 -15.89
CA ILE A 330 -6.84 -21.14 -15.17
C ILE A 330 -5.72 -22.11 -15.62
N ALA A 331 -6.03 -23.38 -15.90
CA ALA A 331 -4.99 -24.40 -16.00
C ALA A 331 -5.10 -25.35 -17.20
N LYS A 332 -6.26 -25.47 -17.87
CA LYS A 332 -6.41 -26.44 -18.95
C LYS A 332 -5.34 -26.18 -20.03
N PRO A 333 -4.51 -27.18 -20.37
CA PRO A 333 -3.48 -27.01 -21.37
C PRO A 333 -4.04 -26.52 -22.71
N ASN A 334 -3.23 -25.77 -23.44
CA ASN A 334 -3.54 -25.36 -24.80
C ASN A 334 -3.65 -26.59 -25.72
N GLY A 335 -4.18 -26.40 -26.93
CA GLY A 335 -4.36 -27.50 -27.88
C GLY A 335 -3.06 -28.23 -28.27
N ASP A 336 -1.91 -27.59 -28.06
CA ASP A 336 -0.57 -28.14 -28.27
C ASP A 336 0.05 -28.79 -27.02
N GLY A 337 -0.69 -28.84 -25.90
CA GLY A 337 -0.25 -29.40 -24.62
C GLY A 337 0.58 -28.44 -23.76
N THR A 338 0.84 -27.20 -24.20
CA THR A 338 1.55 -26.22 -23.37
C THR A 338 0.68 -25.74 -22.20
N PRO A 339 1.25 -25.47 -21.01
CA PRO A 339 0.47 -24.96 -19.89
C PRO A 339 -0.06 -23.55 -20.18
N ARG A 340 -1.25 -23.27 -19.65
CA ARG A 340 -1.94 -21.99 -19.78
C ARG A 340 -1.08 -20.83 -19.27
N LYS A 341 -1.08 -19.70 -19.98
CA LYS A 341 -0.51 -18.45 -19.47
C LYS A 341 -1.53 -17.75 -18.57
N THR A 342 -1.36 -17.85 -17.26
CA THR A 342 -2.32 -17.29 -16.29
C THR A 342 -1.65 -16.21 -15.45
N LEU A 343 -2.31 -15.05 -15.37
CA LEU A 343 -1.97 -13.96 -14.47
C LEU A 343 -2.95 -13.94 -13.30
N ILE A 344 -2.46 -14.20 -12.10
CA ILE A 344 -3.21 -14.15 -10.86
C ILE A 344 -2.94 -12.81 -10.18
N THR A 345 -3.97 -11.96 -10.13
CA THR A 345 -3.95 -10.72 -9.36
C THR A 345 -4.91 -10.81 -8.18
N PHE A 346 -4.49 -10.35 -7.01
CA PHE A 346 -5.31 -10.37 -5.81
C PHE A 346 -5.14 -9.08 -5.00
N GLU A 347 -6.11 -8.74 -4.15
CA GLU A 347 -6.01 -7.57 -3.28
C GLU A 347 -6.85 -7.71 -2.00
N LYS A 348 -7.46 -6.62 -1.51
CA LYS A 348 -7.99 -6.53 -0.13
C LYS A 348 -9.09 -7.52 0.20
N GLY A 349 -9.87 -7.99 -0.77
CA GLY A 349 -10.85 -9.06 -0.52
C GLY A 349 -10.17 -10.37 -0.11
N ALA A 350 -8.95 -10.62 -0.57
CA ALA A 350 -8.12 -11.74 -0.13
C ALA A 350 -7.30 -11.37 1.11
N THR A 351 -6.58 -10.25 1.10
CA THR A 351 -5.63 -9.92 2.18
C THR A 351 -6.32 -9.53 3.48
N TRP A 352 -7.44 -8.80 3.46
CA TRP A 352 -8.19 -8.39 4.67
C TRP A 352 -9.30 -9.35 5.07
N SER A 353 -9.21 -10.59 4.62
CA SER A 353 -10.03 -11.72 5.09
C SER A 353 -9.20 -12.60 6.04
N ILE A 354 -9.52 -13.90 6.10
CA ILE A 354 -8.63 -14.93 6.67
C ILE A 354 -7.35 -14.96 5.82
N ASN A 355 -6.33 -14.22 6.24
CA ASN A 355 -5.21 -13.81 5.40
C ASN A 355 -4.27 -14.95 5.01
N TYR A 356 -3.55 -15.53 5.97
CA TYR A 356 -2.40 -16.39 5.70
C TYR A 356 -2.80 -17.63 4.89
N GLU A 357 -3.93 -18.24 5.25
CA GLU A 357 -4.50 -19.39 4.56
C GLU A 357 -4.97 -19.06 3.14
N THR A 358 -5.65 -17.93 2.95
CA THR A 358 -6.14 -17.51 1.63
C THR A 358 -4.97 -17.19 0.71
N ILE A 359 -4.02 -16.37 1.16
CA ILE A 359 -2.86 -15.98 0.37
C ILE A 359 -1.97 -17.19 0.06
N GLY A 360 -1.77 -18.09 1.02
CA GLY A 360 -1.03 -19.32 0.79
C GLY A 360 -1.72 -20.26 -0.21
N SER A 361 -3.05 -20.35 -0.17
CA SER A 361 -3.82 -21.16 -1.14
C SER A 361 -3.75 -20.58 -2.56
N ILE A 362 -3.79 -19.25 -2.71
CA ILE A 362 -3.61 -18.56 -4.00
C ILE A 362 -2.17 -18.72 -4.50
N GLY A 363 -1.18 -18.61 -3.62
CA GLY A 363 0.23 -18.85 -3.94
C GLY A 363 0.49 -20.30 -4.39
N ASN A 364 -0.08 -21.28 -3.71
CA ASN A 364 -0.03 -22.69 -4.12
C ASN A 364 -0.67 -22.89 -5.50
N LEU A 365 -1.78 -22.21 -5.80
CA LEU A 365 -2.39 -22.26 -7.13
C LEU A 365 -1.46 -21.68 -8.20
N ALA A 366 -0.73 -20.60 -7.89
CA ALA A 366 0.27 -20.04 -8.81
C ALA A 366 1.42 -21.01 -9.08
N LEU A 367 1.91 -21.73 -8.07
CA LEU A 367 2.91 -22.77 -8.26
C LEU A 367 2.37 -23.94 -9.10
N LEU A 368 1.14 -24.38 -8.81
CA LEU A 368 0.49 -25.50 -9.50
C LEU A 368 0.35 -25.25 -11.00
N THR A 369 0.12 -24.00 -11.40
CA THR A 369 -0.07 -23.60 -12.81
C THR A 369 1.18 -23.01 -13.46
N GLY A 370 2.30 -22.93 -12.73
CA GLY A 370 3.52 -22.28 -13.21
C GLY A 370 3.34 -20.80 -13.55
N SER A 371 2.43 -20.11 -12.84
CA SER A 371 2.09 -18.69 -13.05
C SER A 371 3.10 -17.76 -12.39
N VAL A 372 4.38 -17.90 -12.71
CA VAL A 372 5.48 -17.13 -12.09
C VAL A 372 6.58 -16.86 -13.11
N GLY A 373 7.21 -15.68 -13.05
CA GLY A 373 8.50 -15.40 -13.68
C GLY A 373 8.56 -15.47 -15.22
N ALA A 374 7.41 -15.46 -15.91
CA ALA A 374 7.35 -15.60 -17.35
C ALA A 374 6.31 -14.69 -17.99
N GLU A 375 6.46 -14.41 -19.28
CA GLU A 375 5.56 -13.50 -19.99
C GLU A 375 4.11 -14.00 -20.06
N GLY A 376 3.17 -13.16 -19.64
CA GLY A 376 1.74 -13.48 -19.53
C GLY A 376 1.42 -14.39 -18.34
N ARG A 377 2.41 -14.64 -17.47
CA ARG A 377 2.31 -15.48 -16.28
C ARG A 377 2.75 -14.68 -15.06
N GLY A 378 2.01 -14.79 -13.97
CA GLY A 378 2.43 -14.12 -12.75
C GLY A 378 1.45 -14.30 -11.62
N ILE A 379 1.95 -14.10 -10.42
CA ILE A 379 1.15 -13.80 -9.24
C ILE A 379 1.60 -12.45 -8.72
N THR A 380 0.64 -11.56 -8.49
CA THR A 380 0.94 -10.22 -8.01
C THR A 380 -0.23 -9.66 -7.23
N ARG A 381 0.06 -8.75 -6.31
CA ARG A 381 -0.97 -7.84 -5.83
C ARG A 381 -1.44 -6.90 -6.94
N ALA A 382 -2.72 -6.54 -6.92
CA ALA A 382 -3.23 -5.44 -7.75
C ALA A 382 -2.75 -4.08 -7.23
N GLY A 383 -2.52 -3.99 -5.91
CA GLY A 383 -2.05 -2.82 -5.20
C GLY A 383 -3.17 -1.92 -4.68
N GLY A 384 -2.82 -1.04 -3.76
CA GLY A 384 -3.74 -0.04 -3.22
C GLY A 384 -3.15 1.34 -3.42
N HIS A 385 -2.28 1.75 -2.50
CA HIS A 385 -1.38 2.85 -2.79
C HIS A 385 -0.23 2.38 -3.69
N GLN A 386 0.52 3.36 -4.22
CA GLN A 386 1.91 3.13 -4.63
C GLN A 386 2.76 2.74 -3.41
N GLU A 387 3.91 2.13 -3.65
CA GLU A 387 4.82 1.69 -2.61
C GLU A 387 5.98 2.67 -2.49
N GLY A 388 6.25 3.10 -1.27
CA GLY A 388 7.24 4.14 -0.96
C GLY A 388 7.96 3.85 0.35
N TYR A 389 8.07 2.57 0.73
CA TYR A 389 8.77 2.15 1.93
C TYR A 389 10.24 1.85 1.62
N ALA A 390 11.13 2.62 2.23
CA ALA A 390 12.53 2.30 2.42
C ALA A 390 12.85 2.33 3.93
N GLY A 391 13.43 1.26 4.45
CA GLY A 391 13.79 1.12 5.87
C GLY A 391 15.27 1.44 6.10
N ALA A 392 15.57 2.20 7.14
CA ALA A 392 16.94 2.45 7.61
C ALA A 392 17.35 1.56 8.78
N ALA A 393 16.37 0.93 9.43
CA ALA A 393 16.56 0.02 10.56
C ALA A 393 15.46 -1.04 10.55
N ASP A 394 15.83 -2.25 10.95
CA ASP A 394 14.91 -3.37 11.07
C ASP A 394 13.92 -3.15 12.21
N TYR A 395 12.72 -3.67 12.04
CA TYR A 395 11.73 -3.71 13.11
C TYR A 395 12.30 -4.49 14.32
N PRO A 396 12.27 -3.95 15.56
CA PRO A 396 12.85 -4.58 16.75
C PRO A 396 12.06 -5.80 17.25
N MET A 397 12.03 -6.89 16.47
CA MET A 397 11.29 -8.12 16.80
C MET A 397 11.68 -8.71 18.16
N ASP A 398 12.96 -8.60 18.54
CA ASP A 398 13.44 -9.09 19.84
C ASP A 398 12.83 -8.35 21.02
N ALA A 399 12.39 -7.10 20.84
CA ALA A 399 11.69 -6.33 21.85
C ALA A 399 10.16 -6.55 21.82
N ALA A 400 9.62 -7.18 20.77
CA ALA A 400 8.20 -7.52 20.68
C ALA A 400 7.83 -8.59 21.73
N THR A 401 6.61 -8.48 22.22
CA THR A 401 6.06 -9.30 23.32
C THR A 401 4.92 -10.19 22.87
N ASP A 402 4.25 -9.84 21.77
CA ASP A 402 3.21 -10.69 21.20
C ASP A 402 3.79 -11.98 20.64
N THR A 403 3.05 -13.07 20.83
CA THR A 403 3.46 -14.39 20.36
C THR A 403 2.32 -15.14 19.69
N PHE A 404 2.68 -16.00 18.75
CA PHE A 404 1.80 -16.99 18.15
C PHE A 404 2.48 -18.35 18.17
N GLU A 405 1.84 -19.34 18.77
CA GLU A 405 2.41 -20.69 18.97
C GLU A 405 3.81 -20.68 19.61
N GLY A 406 4.04 -19.73 20.53
CA GLY A 406 5.33 -19.56 21.22
C GLY A 406 6.41 -18.82 20.42
N ASN A 407 6.13 -18.41 19.18
CA ASN A 407 7.04 -17.60 18.36
C ASN A 407 6.69 -16.12 18.47
N LYS A 408 7.71 -15.24 18.52
CA LYS A 408 7.49 -13.78 18.50
C LYS A 408 6.87 -13.32 17.19
N ILE A 409 5.94 -12.39 17.28
CA ILE A 409 5.29 -11.72 16.15
C ILE A 409 5.27 -10.21 16.38
N PRO A 410 5.08 -9.38 15.34
CA PRO A 410 4.93 -7.95 15.53
C PRO A 410 3.75 -7.61 16.44
N ASN A 411 3.97 -6.70 17.38
CA ASN A 411 2.97 -6.29 18.36
C ASN A 411 1.69 -5.72 17.72
N TYR A 412 0.53 -6.08 18.27
CA TYR A 412 -0.74 -5.42 18.02
C TYR A 412 -0.83 -4.12 18.82
N ILE A 413 -0.41 -3.01 18.21
CA ILE A 413 -0.13 -1.77 18.94
C ILE A 413 -1.35 -1.19 19.66
N ASP A 414 -2.56 -1.40 19.14
CA ASP A 414 -3.76 -0.81 19.73
C ASP A 414 -4.05 -1.43 21.11
N GLN A 415 -3.71 -2.70 21.31
CA GLN A 415 -3.83 -3.37 22.60
C GLN A 415 -2.78 -2.85 23.60
N HIS A 416 -1.51 -2.72 23.19
CA HIS A 416 -0.46 -2.14 24.03
C HIS A 416 -0.75 -0.70 24.46
N ILE A 417 -1.44 0.07 23.60
CA ILE A 417 -1.96 1.39 23.97
C ILE A 417 -3.04 1.27 25.04
N ALA A 418 -4.01 0.38 24.85
CA ALA A 418 -5.10 0.17 25.81
C ALA A 418 -4.58 -0.26 27.19
N ASP A 419 -3.60 -1.16 27.21
CA ASP A 419 -2.98 -1.71 28.42
C ASP A 419 -2.10 -0.70 29.19
N GLY A 420 -1.87 0.49 28.61
CA GLY A 420 -1.14 1.58 29.27
C GLY A 420 0.39 1.46 29.20
N GLU A 421 0.90 0.51 28.42
CA GLU A 421 2.33 0.30 28.18
C GLU A 421 2.92 1.44 27.35
N VAL A 422 2.15 1.90 26.35
CA VAL A 422 2.54 3.03 25.49
C VAL A 422 2.21 4.35 26.19
N LYS A 423 3.21 5.23 26.29
CA LYS A 423 3.12 6.58 26.86
C LYS A 423 3.02 7.67 25.80
N ILE A 424 3.60 7.44 24.63
CA ILE A 424 3.50 8.35 23.48
C ILE A 424 3.12 7.57 22.25
N TYR A 425 2.04 8.00 21.58
CA TYR A 425 1.64 7.50 20.27
C TYR A 425 1.85 8.61 19.22
N HIS A 426 2.77 8.37 18.28
CA HIS A 426 2.98 9.27 17.14
C HIS A 426 2.32 8.70 15.89
N VAL A 427 1.43 9.47 15.28
CA VAL A 427 0.75 9.12 14.03
C VAL A 427 1.26 10.00 12.89
N VAL A 428 1.75 9.39 11.81
CA VAL A 428 2.32 10.10 10.64
C VAL A 428 1.55 9.74 9.37
N GLY A 429 0.79 10.71 8.84
CA GLY A 429 -0.02 10.59 7.62
C GLY A 429 -1.01 9.43 7.65
N ALA A 430 -1.69 9.24 8.78
CA ALA A 430 -2.73 8.23 8.97
C ALA A 430 -3.84 8.74 9.92
N ASN A 431 -5.01 8.11 9.87
CA ASN A 431 -6.18 8.49 10.69
C ASN A 431 -6.76 7.29 11.49
N PRO A 432 -6.00 6.71 12.44
CA PRO A 432 -6.45 5.54 13.22
C PRO A 432 -7.71 5.78 14.04
N LEU A 433 -7.99 7.02 14.47
CA LEU A 433 -9.18 7.33 15.27
C LEU A 433 -10.46 7.39 14.43
N GLY A 434 -10.33 7.39 13.10
CA GLY A 434 -11.47 7.36 12.18
C GLY A 434 -11.60 6.08 11.37
N MET A 435 -10.48 5.44 10.98
CA MET A 435 -10.47 4.66 9.73
C MET A 435 -9.59 3.40 9.76
N THR A 436 -9.16 2.96 10.94
CA THR A 436 -8.54 1.62 11.12
C THR A 436 -9.56 0.61 11.62
N ASN A 437 -9.18 -0.68 11.62
CA ASN A 437 -9.95 -1.69 12.34
C ASN A 437 -10.17 -1.23 13.79
N SER A 438 -11.36 -1.50 14.33
CA SER A 438 -11.73 -1.11 15.70
C SER A 438 -11.56 0.38 16.01
N ALA A 439 -11.65 1.28 15.00
CA ALA A 439 -11.42 2.72 15.18
C ALA A 439 -12.27 3.35 16.29
N GLN A 440 -13.51 2.89 16.49
CA GLN A 440 -14.34 3.36 17.60
C GLN A 440 -13.72 3.02 18.95
N TRP A 441 -13.36 1.76 19.17
CA TRP A 441 -12.74 1.31 20.41
C TRP A 441 -11.40 2.02 20.66
N ALA A 442 -10.55 2.14 19.64
CA ALA A 442 -9.27 2.85 19.74
C ALA A 442 -9.49 4.32 20.12
N ARG A 443 -10.47 5.00 19.50
CA ARG A 443 -10.81 6.39 19.81
C ARG A 443 -11.33 6.55 21.25
N GLU A 444 -12.25 5.69 21.68
CA GLU A 444 -12.80 5.71 23.04
C GLU A 444 -11.71 5.49 24.09
N THR A 445 -10.79 4.56 23.82
CA THR A 445 -9.64 4.25 24.69
C THR A 445 -8.71 5.46 24.84
N ILE A 446 -8.31 6.07 23.72
CA ILE A 446 -7.43 7.24 23.73
C ILE A 446 -8.09 8.43 24.44
N LEU A 447 -9.37 8.69 24.15
CA LEU A 447 -10.12 9.78 24.78
C LEU A 447 -10.30 9.57 26.29
N ALA A 448 -10.53 8.34 26.74
CA ALA A 448 -10.62 8.02 28.16
C ALA A 448 -9.31 8.30 28.89
N LYS A 449 -8.17 7.87 28.31
CA LYS A 449 -6.83 8.15 28.86
C LYS A 449 -6.47 9.65 28.82
N GLN A 450 -6.97 10.40 27.85
CA GLN A 450 -6.84 11.87 27.82
C GLN A 450 -7.73 12.55 28.87
N ALA A 451 -8.96 12.10 29.06
CA ALA A 451 -9.89 12.71 30.01
C ALA A 451 -9.47 12.53 31.47
N ALA A 452 -8.84 11.40 31.81
CA ALA A 452 -8.35 11.13 33.16
C ALA A 452 -7.14 11.98 33.56
N HIS A 453 -6.41 12.53 32.58
CA HIS A 453 -5.14 13.24 32.79
C HIS A 453 -5.11 14.53 31.96
N PRO A 454 -5.51 15.69 32.54
CA PRO A 454 -5.68 16.93 31.79
C PRO A 454 -4.37 17.43 31.17
N GLY A 455 -4.50 18.00 29.96
CA GLY A 455 -3.39 18.58 29.22
C GLY A 455 -2.98 19.97 29.72
N PRO A 456 -2.05 20.64 29.01
CA PRO A 456 -1.53 21.94 29.41
C PRO A 456 -2.56 23.07 29.24
N GLU A 457 -2.44 24.08 30.10
CA GLU A 457 -3.24 25.32 30.10
C GLU A 457 -2.47 26.54 29.56
N THR A 458 -1.26 26.32 29.05
CA THR A 458 -0.35 27.35 28.56
C THR A 458 0.44 26.85 27.35
N THR A 459 0.97 27.77 26.55
CA THR A 459 1.94 27.50 25.48
C THR A 459 3.39 27.63 25.94
N ASP A 460 3.65 27.87 27.22
CA ASP A 460 5.01 27.91 27.77
C ASP A 460 5.67 26.53 27.66
N THR A 461 6.71 26.43 26.83
CA THR A 461 7.39 25.16 26.48
C THR A 461 7.80 24.36 27.72
N ALA A 462 8.36 24.99 28.74
CA ALA A 462 8.83 24.31 29.94
C ALA A 462 7.66 23.74 30.76
N ALA A 463 6.59 24.52 30.93
CA ALA A 463 5.37 24.07 31.61
C ALA A 463 4.66 22.94 30.84
N VAL A 464 4.63 22.99 29.51
CA VAL A 464 4.07 21.91 28.67
C VAL A 464 4.87 20.62 28.84
N ILE A 465 6.20 20.70 28.77
CA ILE A 465 7.07 19.53 28.98
C ILE A 465 6.85 18.93 30.37
N ALA A 466 6.74 19.76 31.41
CA ALA A 466 6.50 19.28 32.77
C ALA A 466 5.14 18.56 32.89
N ASN A 467 4.07 19.13 32.35
CA ASN A 467 2.73 18.51 32.34
C ASN A 467 2.73 17.18 31.57
N PHE A 468 3.36 17.15 30.39
CA PHE A 468 3.44 15.94 29.58
C PHE A 468 4.23 14.82 30.27
N LYS A 469 5.30 15.15 31.02
CA LYS A 469 6.03 14.16 31.84
C LYS A 469 5.16 13.61 32.96
N GLU A 470 4.51 14.48 33.74
CA GLU A 470 3.58 14.07 34.81
C GLU A 470 2.48 13.15 34.27
N ARG A 471 1.94 13.48 33.09
CA ARG A 471 0.93 12.65 32.43
C ARG A 471 1.46 11.26 32.05
N MET A 472 2.67 11.15 31.51
CA MET A 472 3.29 9.86 31.18
C MET A 472 3.66 9.03 32.41
N ASP A 473 3.95 9.67 33.55
CA ASP A 473 4.20 8.99 34.84
C ASP A 473 2.95 8.32 35.42
N THR A 474 1.78 8.53 34.79
CA THR A 474 0.50 7.90 35.13
C THR A 474 0.04 6.93 34.03
N ASP A 475 -1.28 6.69 33.89
CA ASP A 475 -1.86 5.94 32.77
C ASP A 475 -2.19 6.85 31.56
N GLY A 476 -1.69 8.09 31.57
CA GLY A 476 -1.87 9.05 30.49
C GLY A 476 -1.10 8.69 29.22
N LEU A 477 -1.66 9.08 28.07
CA LEU A 477 -1.09 8.87 26.74
C LEU A 477 -0.95 10.20 25.98
N LEU A 478 0.26 10.55 25.57
CA LEU A 478 0.46 11.66 24.64
C LEU A 478 0.19 11.22 23.20
N LEU A 479 -0.63 11.97 22.47
CA LEU A 479 -0.90 11.74 21.05
C LEU A 479 -0.25 12.85 20.21
N PHE A 480 0.72 12.49 19.38
CA PHE A 480 1.29 13.38 18.37
C PHE A 480 0.75 13.01 16.99
N ALA A 481 0.40 14.00 16.18
CA ALA A 481 -0.14 13.78 14.84
C ALA A 481 0.58 14.65 13.81
N GLN A 482 1.19 14.02 12.82
CA GLN A 482 1.83 14.65 11.68
C GLN A 482 0.97 14.40 10.44
N ASP A 483 0.37 15.44 9.88
CA ASP A 483 -0.62 15.30 8.81
C ASP A 483 -0.69 16.56 7.92
N ILE A 484 -1.40 16.45 6.81
CA ILE A 484 -1.63 17.54 5.87
C ILE A 484 -2.94 18.29 6.15
N PHE A 485 -3.96 17.61 6.70
CA PHE A 485 -5.27 18.21 6.93
C PHE A 485 -5.78 17.97 8.36
N PRO A 486 -6.69 18.83 8.86
CA PRO A 486 -7.46 18.52 10.06
C PRO A 486 -8.31 17.25 9.88
N ASN A 487 -8.15 16.27 10.77
CA ASN A 487 -8.90 15.01 10.81
C ASN A 487 -9.21 14.60 12.27
N LEU A 488 -9.80 13.41 12.49
CA LEU A 488 -10.15 12.96 13.84
C LEU A 488 -8.92 12.79 14.74
N THR A 489 -7.83 12.25 14.20
CA THR A 489 -6.55 12.15 14.93
C THR A 489 -5.98 13.52 15.28
N THR A 490 -5.83 14.44 14.30
CA THR A 490 -5.21 15.75 14.59
C THR A 490 -6.06 16.62 15.52
N ARG A 491 -7.39 16.52 15.46
CA ARG A 491 -8.28 17.21 16.40
C ARG A 491 -8.15 16.68 17.83
N THR A 492 -7.79 15.41 17.98
CA THR A 492 -7.62 14.75 19.29
C THR A 492 -6.21 14.96 19.86
N ALA A 493 -5.21 15.07 18.98
CA ALA A 493 -3.79 15.11 19.30
C ALA A 493 -3.40 16.23 20.28
N ASP A 494 -2.46 15.92 21.16
CA ASP A 494 -1.83 16.87 22.07
C ASP A 494 -0.89 17.82 21.32
N LEU A 495 -0.25 17.33 20.24
CA LEU A 495 0.58 18.12 19.33
C LEU A 495 0.31 17.71 17.88
N VAL A 496 0.11 18.70 17.00
CA VAL A 496 -0.08 18.53 15.55
C VAL A 496 1.09 19.16 14.80
N LEU A 497 1.63 18.44 13.82
CA LEU A 497 2.78 18.86 13.01
C LEU A 497 2.35 18.95 11.53
N PRO A 498 2.44 20.12 10.88
CA PRO A 498 2.02 20.29 9.50
C PRO A 498 3.03 19.67 8.52
N ALA A 499 2.60 18.65 7.77
CA ALA A 499 3.45 17.93 6.82
C ALA A 499 3.43 18.55 5.41
N ALA A 500 4.53 18.54 4.66
CA ALA A 500 4.53 18.77 3.22
C ALA A 500 4.20 17.47 2.48
N THR A 501 3.59 17.55 1.29
CA THR A 501 3.20 16.36 0.50
C THR A 501 3.60 16.46 -0.98
N TRP A 502 3.08 15.55 -1.80
CA TRP A 502 3.38 15.48 -3.23
C TRP A 502 3.19 16.83 -3.92
N GLY A 503 4.16 17.21 -4.74
CA GLY A 503 4.22 18.51 -5.40
C GLY A 503 4.84 19.63 -4.56
N GLU A 504 4.84 19.50 -3.22
CA GLU A 504 5.46 20.44 -2.27
C GLU A 504 6.90 20.03 -1.90
N MET A 505 7.23 18.75 -2.08
CA MET A 505 8.57 18.17 -1.95
C MET A 505 8.83 17.16 -3.09
N PRO A 506 10.09 16.93 -3.48
CA PRO A 506 10.44 15.81 -4.33
C PRO A 506 10.38 14.49 -3.54
N GLY A 507 10.16 13.37 -4.22
CA GLY A 507 10.33 12.06 -3.58
C GLY A 507 10.05 10.85 -4.48
N HIS A 508 10.53 9.68 -4.04
CA HIS A 508 10.49 8.44 -4.82
C HIS A 508 9.47 7.42 -4.31
N ARG A 509 8.78 6.81 -5.27
CA ARG A 509 7.87 5.67 -5.07
C ARG A 509 7.69 4.86 -6.33
N TRP A 510 7.24 3.63 -6.18
CA TRP A 510 6.99 2.70 -7.27
C TRP A 510 5.53 2.21 -7.32
N ASN A 511 5.07 1.79 -8.50
CA ASN A 511 3.70 1.31 -8.73
C ASN A 511 3.60 -0.23 -8.66
N GLY A 512 2.44 -0.82 -8.94
CA GLY A 512 2.23 -2.27 -8.86
C GLY A 512 3.08 -3.16 -9.79
N GLU A 513 3.93 -2.59 -10.65
CA GLU A 513 4.93 -3.33 -11.46
C GLU A 513 6.37 -2.92 -11.11
N ARG A 514 6.58 -2.39 -9.89
CA ARG A 514 7.87 -1.95 -9.35
C ARG A 514 8.51 -0.79 -10.13
N ARG A 515 7.73 0.01 -10.87
CA ARG A 515 8.25 1.16 -11.62
C ARG A 515 8.51 2.36 -10.72
N LEU A 516 9.76 2.49 -10.27
CA LEU A 516 10.27 3.61 -9.48
C LEU A 516 10.32 4.88 -10.31
N ARG A 517 9.74 5.97 -9.78
CA ARG A 517 9.74 7.30 -10.40
C ARG A 517 10.00 8.35 -9.34
N LEU A 518 10.59 9.48 -9.76
CA LEU A 518 10.66 10.70 -8.99
C LEU A 518 9.40 11.53 -9.23
N SER A 519 8.68 11.89 -8.17
CA SER A 519 7.69 12.95 -8.21
C SER A 519 8.38 14.27 -7.85
N ASP A 520 8.49 15.22 -8.78
CA ASP A 520 9.22 16.47 -8.55
C ASP A 520 8.35 17.55 -7.89
N ARG A 521 9.00 18.51 -7.23
CA ARG A 521 8.34 19.67 -6.61
C ARG A 521 7.93 20.68 -7.68
N PHE A 522 6.68 21.15 -7.62
CA PHE A 522 6.17 22.21 -8.50
C PHE A 522 5.48 23.38 -7.76
N MET A 523 5.23 23.21 -6.46
CA MET A 523 4.61 24.20 -5.58
C MET A 523 5.34 24.28 -4.23
N ASP A 524 4.94 25.26 -3.41
CA ASP A 524 5.45 25.43 -2.06
C ASP A 524 4.44 24.86 -1.05
N PRO A 525 4.91 24.30 0.07
CA PRO A 525 4.02 23.87 1.14
C PRO A 525 3.30 25.07 1.79
N PRO A 526 2.10 24.87 2.36
CA PRO A 526 1.36 25.91 3.03
C PRO A 526 2.04 26.38 4.32
N GLY A 527 2.18 27.69 4.48
CA GLY A 527 2.75 28.32 5.68
C GLY A 527 4.14 27.78 6.00
N GLU A 528 4.27 27.15 7.16
CA GLU A 528 5.51 26.57 7.67
C GLU A 528 5.51 25.04 7.61
N ALA A 529 4.62 24.40 6.84
CA ALA A 529 4.60 22.94 6.71
C ALA A 529 5.94 22.39 6.17
N LYS A 530 6.37 21.23 6.68
CA LYS A 530 7.68 20.62 6.41
C LYS A 530 7.56 19.16 5.97
N PRO A 531 8.47 18.66 5.12
CA PRO A 531 8.54 17.23 4.81
C PRO A 531 8.60 16.37 6.08
N ASP A 532 7.97 15.20 6.05
CA ASP A 532 7.91 14.31 7.21
C ASP A 532 9.31 13.92 7.72
N TRP A 533 10.25 13.69 6.81
CA TRP A 533 11.65 13.39 7.12
C TRP A 533 12.33 14.51 7.92
N TRP A 534 12.04 15.77 7.57
CA TRP A 534 12.68 16.92 8.19
C TRP A 534 12.26 17.02 9.65
N ILE A 535 10.97 16.79 9.92
CA ILE A 535 10.40 16.85 11.27
C ILE A 535 11.09 15.83 12.18
N VAL A 536 11.19 14.58 11.73
CA VAL A 536 11.89 13.52 12.45
C VAL A 536 13.37 13.84 12.63
N ALA A 537 14.04 14.33 11.58
CA ALA A 537 15.46 14.67 11.64
C ALA A 537 15.76 15.81 12.63
N GLN A 538 14.89 16.83 12.74
CA GLN A 538 15.08 17.91 13.72
C GLN A 538 14.89 17.43 15.16
N VAL A 539 13.89 16.59 15.41
CA VAL A 539 13.68 15.98 16.74
C VAL A 539 14.90 15.12 17.11
N ALA A 540 15.37 14.27 16.19
CA ALA A 540 16.55 13.44 16.41
C ALA A 540 17.81 14.27 16.70
N LYS A 541 18.06 15.34 15.94
CA LYS A 541 19.16 16.29 16.19
C LYS A 541 19.05 16.97 17.56
N LYS A 542 17.86 17.42 17.94
CA LYS A 542 17.61 18.04 19.26
C LYS A 542 17.85 17.04 20.40
N MET A 543 17.62 15.75 20.16
CA MET A 543 17.96 14.65 21.09
C MET A 543 19.45 14.27 21.07
N GLY A 544 20.28 14.87 20.20
CA GLY A 544 21.70 14.58 20.09
C GLY A 544 22.02 13.27 19.36
N LEU A 545 21.13 12.81 18.46
CA LEU A 545 21.34 11.60 17.67
C LEU A 545 22.07 11.91 16.35
N ASP A 546 22.98 11.02 15.96
CA ASP A 546 23.81 11.16 14.76
C ASP A 546 23.15 10.63 13.48
N GLY A 547 23.62 11.13 12.34
CA GLY A 547 23.21 10.67 11.01
C GLY A 547 21.80 11.11 10.59
N PHE A 548 21.31 12.21 11.15
CA PHE A 548 20.07 12.88 10.74
C PHE A 548 20.35 14.23 10.06
N ASP A 549 21.58 14.42 9.59
CA ASP A 549 22.15 15.64 9.04
C ASP A 549 22.06 15.78 7.51
N TRP A 550 21.16 15.01 6.88
CA TRP A 550 20.83 15.17 5.47
C TRP A 550 20.41 16.61 5.15
N GLN A 551 20.93 17.12 4.03
CA GLN A 551 20.66 18.47 3.54
C GLN A 551 19.41 18.53 2.67
N ASP A 552 19.13 17.46 1.93
CA ASP A 552 17.99 17.37 1.01
C ASP A 552 17.50 15.93 0.82
N GLU A 553 16.41 15.79 0.07
CA GLU A 553 15.79 14.52 -0.29
C GLU A 553 16.71 13.61 -1.13
N ASN A 554 17.63 14.18 -1.92
CA ASN A 554 18.53 13.38 -2.76
C ASN A 554 19.54 12.63 -1.91
N GLU A 555 20.12 13.27 -0.89
CA GLU A 555 21.02 12.60 0.05
C GLU A 555 20.32 11.44 0.78
N ILE A 556 19.04 11.60 1.12
CA ILE A 556 18.27 10.52 1.76
C ILE A 556 18.02 9.39 0.77
N PHE A 557 17.57 9.69 -0.46
CA PHE A 557 17.35 8.68 -1.49
C PHE A 557 18.63 7.89 -1.77
N GLU A 558 19.78 8.56 -1.92
CA GLU A 558 21.07 7.89 -2.09
C GLU A 558 21.46 7.03 -0.88
N ALA A 559 21.15 7.47 0.34
CA ALA A 559 21.34 6.66 1.55
C ALA A 559 20.45 5.42 1.58
N THR A 560 19.25 5.48 1.02
CA THR A 560 18.32 4.33 0.97
C THR A 560 18.82 3.20 0.06
N ALA A 561 19.79 3.46 -0.82
CA ALA A 561 20.41 2.43 -1.65
C ALA A 561 21.34 1.49 -0.84
N GLY A 562 21.67 1.82 0.42
CA GLY A 562 22.47 0.95 1.29
C GLY A 562 23.92 0.75 0.84
N LEU A 563 24.40 1.58 -0.08
CA LEU A 563 25.77 1.50 -0.58
C LEU A 563 26.77 1.82 0.54
N PRO A 564 27.93 1.14 0.60
CA PRO A 564 28.97 1.49 1.56
C PRO A 564 29.48 2.92 1.34
N THR A 565 30.17 3.49 2.32
CA THR A 565 30.71 4.86 2.19
C THR A 565 31.98 4.94 1.34
N ASP A 566 32.69 3.81 1.17
CA ASP A 566 33.90 3.70 0.36
C ASP A 566 33.76 2.47 -0.55
N TYR A 567 33.54 2.69 -1.85
CA TYR A 567 33.40 1.64 -2.85
C TYR A 567 34.01 2.02 -4.20
N ASP A 568 34.47 1.01 -4.93
CA ASP A 568 34.87 1.15 -6.33
C ASP A 568 33.63 1.13 -7.24
N VAL A 569 33.29 2.31 -7.75
CA VAL A 569 32.18 2.53 -8.70
C VAL A 569 32.29 1.61 -9.92
N THR A 570 33.51 1.31 -10.40
CA THR A 570 33.74 0.45 -11.56
C THR A 570 33.46 -1.01 -11.24
N ALA A 571 33.85 -1.47 -10.05
CA ALA A 571 33.56 -2.82 -9.58
C ALA A 571 32.06 -3.05 -9.39
N LEU A 572 31.37 -2.11 -8.75
CA LEU A 572 29.91 -2.19 -8.57
C LEU A 572 29.15 -2.11 -9.89
N ARG A 573 29.62 -1.33 -10.87
CA ARG A 573 29.01 -1.30 -12.22
C ARG A 573 28.93 -2.70 -12.84
N GLY A 574 29.97 -3.52 -12.68
CA GLY A 574 29.97 -4.89 -13.19
C GLY A 574 28.95 -5.77 -12.48
N GLN A 575 28.85 -5.66 -11.15
CA GLN A 575 27.91 -6.45 -10.33
C GLN A 575 26.45 -6.10 -10.63
N LEU A 576 26.16 -4.82 -10.92
CA LEU A 576 24.82 -4.32 -11.20
C LEU A 576 24.33 -4.62 -12.63
N GLN A 577 25.07 -5.40 -13.43
CA GLN A 577 24.58 -5.92 -14.71
C GLN A 577 23.61 -7.09 -14.51
N ASP A 578 23.80 -7.85 -13.42
CA ASP A 578 22.94 -8.97 -13.03
C ASP A 578 21.74 -8.49 -12.20
N GLU A 579 20.70 -9.33 -12.13
CA GLU A 579 19.51 -9.05 -11.32
C GLU A 579 19.83 -9.18 -9.83
N SER A 580 19.50 -8.14 -9.05
CA SER A 580 19.59 -8.19 -7.59
C SER A 580 18.54 -9.12 -7.01
N GLU A 581 18.90 -9.84 -5.96
CA GLU A 581 17.94 -10.64 -5.17
C GLU A 581 16.97 -9.74 -4.39
N ASN A 582 17.34 -8.47 -4.13
CA ASN A 582 16.44 -7.49 -3.54
C ASN A 582 15.58 -6.83 -4.62
N HIS A 583 14.28 -7.17 -4.64
CA HIS A 583 13.31 -6.65 -5.61
C HIS A 583 13.16 -5.12 -5.66
N THR A 584 13.60 -4.39 -4.63
CA THR A 584 13.53 -2.93 -4.52
C THR A 584 14.89 -2.25 -4.70
N SER A 585 15.93 -3.03 -5.07
CA SER A 585 17.25 -2.45 -5.31
C SER A 585 17.19 -1.38 -6.39
N HIS A 586 17.72 -0.21 -6.05
CA HIS A 586 17.86 0.95 -6.92
C HIS A 586 19.32 1.47 -6.92
N GLU A 587 20.27 0.65 -6.48
CA GLU A 587 21.71 0.96 -6.43
C GLU A 587 22.23 1.42 -7.79
N ALA A 588 21.75 0.81 -8.87
CA ALA A 588 22.08 1.19 -10.25
C ALA A 588 21.79 2.67 -10.55
N VAL A 589 20.73 3.26 -9.96
CA VAL A 589 20.42 4.68 -10.15
C VAL A 589 21.50 5.56 -9.51
N VAL A 590 21.91 5.23 -8.28
CA VAL A 590 22.95 5.96 -7.54
C VAL A 590 24.31 5.80 -8.21
N ILE A 591 24.67 4.59 -8.63
CA ILE A 591 25.92 4.32 -9.34
C ILE A 591 25.95 5.04 -10.70
N ALA A 592 24.85 5.04 -11.46
CA ALA A 592 24.75 5.82 -12.70
C ALA A 592 24.97 7.32 -12.46
N ALA A 593 24.39 7.86 -11.37
CA ALA A 593 24.58 9.25 -11.01
C ALA A 593 26.06 9.58 -10.72
N ARG A 594 26.75 8.71 -9.97
CA ARG A 594 28.20 8.84 -9.70
C ARG A 594 29.04 8.76 -10.96
N LEU A 595 28.77 7.82 -11.86
CA LEU A 595 29.46 7.69 -13.15
C LEU A 595 29.30 8.94 -14.04
N LYS A 596 28.12 9.58 -13.99
CA LYS A 596 27.80 10.79 -14.75
C LYS A 596 28.25 12.09 -14.06
N GLY A 597 28.74 12.03 -12.81
CA GLY A 597 29.06 13.22 -12.02
C GLY A 597 27.83 14.09 -11.71
N THR A 598 26.67 13.47 -11.47
CA THR A 598 25.38 14.12 -11.20
C THR A 598 24.69 13.51 -9.99
N THR A 599 23.47 13.95 -9.68
CA THR A 599 22.65 13.42 -8.57
C THR A 599 21.70 12.32 -9.03
N ALA A 600 21.31 11.43 -8.12
CA ALA A 600 20.32 10.39 -8.40
C ALA A 600 18.98 11.00 -8.87
N HIS A 601 18.56 12.13 -8.29
CA HIS A 601 17.39 12.88 -8.76
C HIS A 601 17.51 13.28 -10.23
N GLN A 602 18.68 13.73 -10.69
CA GLN A 602 18.87 14.11 -12.09
C GLN A 602 18.76 12.89 -13.02
N VAL A 603 19.32 11.74 -12.64
CA VAL A 603 19.14 10.49 -13.39
C VAL A 603 17.67 10.11 -13.48
N MET A 604 16.93 10.20 -12.37
CA MET A 604 15.50 9.89 -12.36
C MET A 604 14.66 10.88 -13.17
N ARG A 605 15.04 12.16 -13.24
CA ARG A 605 14.41 13.14 -14.15
C ARG A 605 14.64 12.78 -15.62
N GLU A 606 15.82 12.31 -15.99
CA GLU A 606 16.14 11.86 -17.36
C GLU A 606 15.29 10.65 -17.77
N LEU A 607 14.96 9.77 -16.83
CA LEU A 607 14.05 8.63 -17.05
C LEU A 607 12.56 9.04 -17.16
N GLY A 608 12.23 10.26 -16.75
CA GLY A 608 10.88 10.82 -16.82
C GLY A 608 9.82 10.00 -16.09
N THR A 609 8.58 10.07 -16.57
CA THR A 609 7.44 9.32 -16.02
C THR A 609 7.52 7.82 -16.25
N ASN A 610 8.38 7.37 -17.16
CA ASN A 610 8.66 5.95 -17.41
C ASN A 610 9.56 5.34 -16.32
N GLY A 611 10.41 6.14 -15.68
CA GLY A 611 11.23 5.70 -14.55
C GLY A 611 12.00 4.41 -14.86
N VAL A 612 12.11 3.52 -13.86
CA VAL A 612 12.75 2.20 -14.00
C VAL A 612 12.00 1.14 -13.19
N GLN A 613 11.83 -0.07 -13.74
CA GLN A 613 11.29 -1.21 -12.97
C GLN A 613 12.38 -1.83 -12.10
N LEU A 614 12.09 -1.98 -10.81
CA LEU A 614 13.01 -2.56 -9.83
C LEU A 614 13.02 -4.11 -9.90
N PRO A 615 14.16 -4.76 -9.61
CA PRO A 615 15.46 -4.14 -9.29
C PRO A 615 16.08 -3.46 -10.50
N ALA A 616 16.61 -2.25 -10.30
CA ALA A 616 17.29 -1.50 -11.34
C ALA A 616 18.69 -2.09 -11.59
N ARG A 617 19.11 -2.12 -12.85
CA ARG A 617 20.40 -2.63 -13.31
C ARG A 617 21.13 -1.60 -14.14
N LEU A 618 22.41 -1.85 -14.41
CA LEU A 618 23.21 -1.09 -15.37
C LEU A 618 23.46 -1.95 -16.61
N ASP A 619 23.27 -1.38 -17.79
CA ASP A 619 23.73 -2.01 -19.02
C ASP A 619 25.25 -1.89 -19.19
N ALA A 620 25.76 -2.48 -20.29
CA ALA A 620 27.19 -2.45 -20.61
C ALA A 620 27.74 -1.03 -20.79
N ASP A 621 26.89 -0.06 -21.13
CA ASP A 621 27.25 1.35 -21.34
C ASP A 621 27.11 2.19 -20.05
N GLY A 622 26.52 1.62 -19.00
CA GLY A 622 26.30 2.28 -17.70
C GLY A 622 24.98 3.03 -17.63
N ASN A 623 24.02 2.74 -18.51
CA ASN A 623 22.67 3.27 -18.43
C ASN A 623 21.81 2.43 -17.49
N VAL A 624 20.87 3.09 -16.82
CA VAL A 624 19.89 2.43 -15.95
C VAL A 624 18.87 1.68 -16.80
N VAL A 625 18.73 0.38 -16.54
CA VAL A 625 17.72 -0.49 -17.17
C VAL A 625 16.92 -1.23 -16.11
N GLY A 626 15.65 -1.54 -16.41
CA GLY A 626 14.75 -2.18 -15.46
C GLY A 626 14.72 -3.70 -15.53
N THR A 627 14.06 -4.30 -14.54
CA THR A 627 13.78 -5.73 -14.46
C THR A 627 12.26 -5.96 -14.53
N PRO A 628 11.71 -6.35 -15.70
CA PRO A 628 10.26 -6.41 -15.89
C PRO A 628 9.54 -7.43 -14.99
N ARG A 629 10.19 -8.55 -14.69
CA ARG A 629 9.59 -9.68 -13.94
C ARG A 629 10.62 -10.26 -12.98
N ILE A 630 10.15 -10.77 -11.85
CA ILE A 630 10.97 -11.43 -10.83
C ILE A 630 10.86 -12.96 -10.99
N HIS A 631 11.89 -13.69 -10.56
CA HIS A 631 12.01 -15.16 -10.65
C HIS A 631 12.19 -15.72 -12.06
N THR A 632 12.60 -14.91 -13.03
CA THR A 632 12.81 -15.35 -14.44
C THR A 632 13.91 -16.40 -14.57
N ASN A 633 14.84 -16.44 -13.61
CA ASN A 633 15.94 -17.41 -13.53
C ASN A 633 15.60 -18.69 -12.74
N GLY A 634 14.35 -18.83 -12.26
CA GLY A 634 13.90 -19.97 -11.45
C GLY A 634 14.42 -19.99 -10.01
N LYS A 635 15.00 -18.88 -9.51
CA LYS A 635 15.40 -18.72 -8.11
C LYS A 635 14.29 -18.04 -7.31
N PHE A 636 14.07 -18.52 -6.09
CA PHE A 636 13.02 -18.07 -5.17
C PHE A 636 13.62 -17.71 -3.80
N ASP A 637 12.90 -16.89 -3.04
CA ASP A 637 13.34 -16.41 -1.72
C ASP A 637 13.22 -17.51 -0.65
N SER A 638 14.16 -18.44 -0.65
CA SER A 638 14.23 -19.61 0.23
C SER A 638 15.68 -20.04 0.39
N VAL A 639 15.98 -20.85 1.42
CA VAL A 639 17.35 -21.33 1.67
C VAL A 639 17.86 -22.17 0.48
N SER A 640 16.98 -22.97 -0.12
CA SER A 640 17.31 -23.82 -1.27
C SER A 640 17.27 -23.11 -2.63
N GLY A 641 16.77 -21.87 -2.67
CA GLY A 641 16.47 -21.15 -3.91
C GLY A 641 15.25 -21.66 -4.68
N LYS A 642 14.43 -22.56 -4.09
CA LYS A 642 13.22 -23.14 -4.71
C LYS A 642 11.96 -22.76 -3.95
N ALA A 643 10.89 -22.45 -4.67
CA ALA A 643 9.58 -22.24 -4.08
C ALA A 643 9.03 -23.52 -3.43
N MET A 644 8.28 -23.38 -2.34
CA MET A 644 7.67 -24.49 -1.59
C MET A 644 6.16 -24.34 -1.52
N PHE A 645 5.42 -25.46 -1.50
CA PHE A 645 4.00 -25.41 -1.21
C PHE A 645 3.78 -25.21 0.29
N LEU A 646 2.65 -24.61 0.67
CA LEU A 646 2.22 -24.53 2.07
C LEU A 646 1.03 -25.47 2.32
N ARG A 647 1.06 -26.20 3.43
CA ARG A 647 -0.08 -26.92 3.98
C ARG A 647 -0.91 -25.96 4.84
N VAL A 648 -1.62 -25.07 4.15
CA VAL A 648 -2.65 -24.19 4.72
C VAL A 648 -3.98 -24.54 4.07
N GLY A 649 -5.07 -24.49 4.83
CA GLY A 649 -6.38 -24.83 4.27
C GLY A 649 -7.54 -24.74 5.22
N TRP A 650 -8.66 -25.39 4.86
CA TRP A 650 -9.90 -25.26 5.61
C TRP A 650 -9.79 -25.76 7.06
N ASP A 651 -8.94 -26.75 7.33
CA ASP A 651 -8.69 -27.26 8.67
C ASP A 651 -8.07 -26.23 9.64
N THR A 652 -7.44 -25.16 9.12
CA THR A 652 -6.94 -24.04 9.94
C THR A 652 -7.82 -22.79 9.85
N ALA A 653 -8.55 -22.61 8.73
CA ALA A 653 -9.41 -21.45 8.50
C ALA A 653 -10.82 -21.57 9.11
N GLU A 654 -11.37 -22.78 9.24
CA GLU A 654 -12.77 -23.00 9.62
C GLU A 654 -13.12 -22.37 10.97
N ALA A 655 -12.27 -22.55 11.99
CA ALA A 655 -12.51 -22.00 13.32
C ALA A 655 -12.50 -20.46 13.33
N ILE A 656 -11.75 -19.83 12.43
CA ILE A 656 -11.74 -18.37 12.26
C ILE A 656 -13.03 -17.95 11.57
N TRP A 657 -13.40 -18.62 10.48
CA TRP A 657 -14.63 -18.33 9.75
C TRP A 657 -15.88 -18.48 10.63
N GLU A 658 -15.96 -19.53 11.45
CA GLU A 658 -17.05 -19.77 12.39
C GLU A 658 -17.22 -18.65 13.42
N ARG A 659 -16.14 -17.93 13.78
CA ARG A 659 -16.20 -16.76 14.67
C ARG A 659 -16.61 -15.48 13.95
N LEU A 660 -16.35 -15.38 12.65
CA LEU A 660 -16.58 -14.18 11.86
C LEU A 660 -17.95 -14.18 11.18
N LYS A 661 -18.53 -15.36 10.91
CA LYS A 661 -19.81 -15.46 10.21
C LYS A 661 -20.94 -14.85 11.06
N PRO A 662 -21.92 -14.19 10.42
CA PRO A 662 -23.06 -13.62 11.13
C PRO A 662 -23.98 -14.70 11.69
N ASP A 663 -24.57 -14.45 12.85
CA ASP A 663 -25.71 -15.19 13.36
C ASP A 663 -26.99 -14.77 12.61
N THR A 664 -27.22 -15.40 11.46
CA THR A 664 -28.42 -15.16 10.65
C THR A 664 -29.73 -15.47 11.40
N ALA A 665 -29.70 -16.34 12.43
CA ALA A 665 -30.89 -16.62 13.24
C ALA A 665 -31.17 -15.46 14.22
N ALA A 666 -30.15 -14.71 14.61
CA ALA A 666 -30.26 -13.45 15.34
C ALA A 666 -30.54 -12.24 14.42
N GLY A 667 -30.61 -12.45 13.10
CA GLY A 667 -30.83 -11.38 12.11
C GLY A 667 -29.58 -10.57 11.77
N GLU A 668 -28.39 -11.13 12.02
CA GLU A 668 -27.13 -10.49 11.62
C GLU A 668 -26.85 -10.64 10.13
N PHE A 669 -26.13 -9.66 9.56
CA PHE A 669 -25.76 -9.61 8.16
C PHE A 669 -24.24 -9.61 8.00
N TRP A 670 -23.77 -10.10 6.86
CA TRP A 670 -22.39 -9.84 6.44
C TRP A 670 -22.22 -8.34 6.15
N LEU A 671 -21.32 -7.68 6.87
CA LEU A 671 -20.89 -6.32 6.56
C LEU A 671 -19.58 -6.34 5.77
N ILE A 672 -19.68 -6.34 4.45
CA ILE A 672 -18.53 -6.12 3.57
C ILE A 672 -18.30 -4.61 3.39
N ASN A 673 -17.05 -4.22 3.22
CA ASN A 673 -16.67 -2.83 3.02
C ASN A 673 -15.58 -2.74 1.93
N GLY A 674 -15.53 -1.59 1.24
CA GLY A 674 -14.75 -1.47 0.02
C GLY A 674 -14.54 -0.03 -0.43
N ARG A 675 -14.23 0.12 -1.71
CA ARG A 675 -13.92 1.40 -2.35
C ARG A 675 -15.01 1.78 -3.33
N ILE A 676 -15.03 3.06 -3.67
CA ILE A 676 -15.82 3.68 -4.73
C ILE A 676 -14.83 4.38 -5.67
N GLU A 677 -15.03 4.26 -6.97
CA GLU A 677 -14.13 4.80 -8.00
C GLU A 677 -13.77 6.29 -7.78
N GLU A 678 -14.74 7.15 -7.46
CA GLU A 678 -14.46 8.59 -7.33
C GLU A 678 -13.89 8.99 -5.98
N ILE A 679 -13.96 8.12 -4.97
CA ILE A 679 -13.52 8.41 -3.60
C ILE A 679 -12.12 7.88 -3.36
N TRP A 680 -11.20 8.78 -3.04
CA TRP A 680 -9.87 8.45 -2.60
C TRP A 680 -9.81 8.27 -1.08
N GLN A 681 -9.63 7.00 -0.68
CA GLN A 681 -9.23 6.62 0.67
C GLN A 681 -10.16 7.22 1.73
N THR A 682 -9.63 8.08 2.59
CA THR A 682 -10.34 8.66 3.73
C THR A 682 -11.08 9.96 3.38
N MET A 683 -11.25 10.24 2.08
CA MET A 683 -11.80 11.47 1.54
C MET A 683 -11.01 12.73 1.95
N TYR A 684 -9.80 12.61 2.51
CA TYR A 684 -9.06 13.75 3.04
C TYR A 684 -8.88 14.86 2.02
N THR A 685 -8.67 14.53 0.75
CA THR A 685 -8.67 15.53 -0.33
C THR A 685 -10.07 15.74 -0.91
N ASP A 686 -10.89 14.70 -1.01
CA ASP A 686 -12.17 14.76 -1.74
C ASP A 686 -13.28 15.48 -0.98
N LEU A 687 -13.21 15.57 0.36
CA LEU A 687 -14.05 16.48 1.16
C LEU A 687 -13.92 17.95 0.71
N ARG A 688 -12.85 18.28 -0.02
CA ARG A 688 -12.52 19.61 -0.54
C ARG A 688 -12.77 19.73 -2.05
N LYS A 689 -13.38 18.72 -2.67
CA LYS A 689 -13.81 18.71 -4.07
C LYS A 689 -15.34 18.74 -4.13
N PRO A 690 -15.97 19.91 -4.41
CA PRO A 690 -17.42 20.05 -4.41
C PRO A 690 -18.15 19.01 -5.27
N GLU A 691 -17.59 18.68 -6.43
CA GLU A 691 -18.14 17.69 -7.35
C GLU A 691 -18.21 16.27 -6.77
N VAL A 692 -17.25 15.88 -5.92
CA VAL A 692 -17.27 14.57 -5.26
C VAL A 692 -18.30 14.56 -4.13
N MET A 693 -18.38 15.65 -3.36
CA MET A 693 -19.34 15.77 -2.26
C MET A 693 -20.79 15.93 -2.73
N GLU A 694 -21.01 16.50 -3.91
CA GLU A 694 -22.32 16.53 -4.56
C GLU A 694 -22.80 15.11 -4.89
N ARG A 695 -21.89 14.25 -5.37
CA ARG A 695 -22.21 12.86 -5.71
C ARG A 695 -22.29 11.95 -4.48
N TRP A 696 -21.44 12.18 -3.50
CA TRP A 696 -21.24 11.34 -2.31
C TRP A 696 -21.26 12.19 -1.03
N PRO A 697 -22.42 12.73 -0.63
CA PRO A 697 -22.53 13.61 0.55
C PRO A 697 -22.32 12.87 1.87
N SER A 698 -22.41 11.55 1.86
CA SER A 698 -22.18 10.66 3.00
C SER A 698 -21.61 9.33 2.53
N ASN A 699 -21.05 8.56 3.46
CA ASN A 699 -20.81 7.13 3.22
C ASN A 699 -22.14 6.44 2.92
N ILE A 700 -22.08 5.38 2.12
CA ILE A 700 -23.24 4.59 1.72
C ILE A 700 -23.11 3.16 2.27
N VAL A 701 -24.24 2.47 2.37
CA VAL A 701 -24.29 1.01 2.47
C VAL A 701 -25.16 0.50 1.33
N GLU A 702 -24.68 -0.51 0.61
CA GLU A 702 -25.46 -1.20 -0.42
C GLU A 702 -26.23 -2.34 0.25
N VAL A 703 -27.56 -2.37 0.10
CA VAL A 703 -28.44 -3.39 0.69
C VAL A 703 -29.17 -4.12 -0.42
N ASN A 704 -29.35 -5.44 -0.30
CA ASN A 704 -30.17 -6.20 -1.24
C ASN A 704 -31.61 -5.63 -1.26
N PRO A 705 -32.25 -5.49 -2.43
CA PRO A 705 -33.61 -4.95 -2.52
C PRO A 705 -34.66 -5.69 -1.67
N ASP A 706 -34.58 -7.01 -1.57
CA ASP A 706 -35.51 -7.83 -0.77
C ASP A 706 -35.26 -7.66 0.74
N ASP A 707 -33.99 -7.54 1.15
CA ASP A 707 -33.62 -7.21 2.52
C ASP A 707 -34.09 -5.79 2.88
N ALA A 708 -33.93 -4.82 1.98
CA ALA A 708 -34.41 -3.46 2.18
C ALA A 708 -35.93 -3.40 2.37
N VAL A 709 -36.70 -4.16 1.58
CA VAL A 709 -38.16 -4.30 1.77
C VAL A 709 -38.49 -4.87 3.15
N THR A 710 -37.76 -5.91 3.58
CA THR A 710 -37.97 -6.56 4.88
C THR A 710 -37.62 -5.63 6.05
N LEU A 711 -36.56 -4.83 5.90
CA LEU A 711 -36.09 -3.86 6.89
C LEU A 711 -36.86 -2.53 6.84
N GLY A 712 -37.75 -2.33 5.86
CA GLY A 712 -38.49 -1.09 5.67
C GLY A 712 -37.61 0.09 5.23
N LEU A 713 -36.52 -0.19 4.53
CA LEU A 713 -35.56 0.80 4.04
C LEU A 713 -35.90 1.29 2.64
N ALA A 714 -35.77 2.59 2.42
CA ALA A 714 -35.77 3.22 1.11
C ALA A 714 -34.38 3.80 0.77
N ASN A 715 -34.12 4.00 -0.52
CA ASN A 715 -32.89 4.65 -0.97
C ASN A 715 -32.83 6.08 -0.41
N GLY A 716 -31.70 6.42 0.23
CA GLY A 716 -31.47 7.72 0.88
C GLY A 716 -31.77 7.74 2.37
N ASP A 717 -32.31 6.67 2.96
CA ASP A 717 -32.50 6.57 4.40
C ASP A 717 -31.17 6.54 5.15
N SER A 718 -31.14 7.17 6.32
CA SER A 718 -30.01 7.03 7.25
C SER A 718 -30.15 5.77 8.08
N VAL A 719 -29.07 4.99 8.16
CA VAL A 719 -29.04 3.73 8.93
C VAL A 719 -27.91 3.76 9.95
N SER A 720 -28.09 3.02 11.05
CA SER A 720 -27.03 2.70 12.00
C SER A 720 -26.67 1.23 11.81
N LEU A 721 -25.37 0.95 11.73
CA LEU A 721 -24.82 -0.40 11.67
C LEU A 721 -24.43 -0.88 13.07
#